data_AF-A0A1W2H966-F1
#
_entry.id   AF-A0A1W2H966-F1
#
_cell.length_a   1.000
_cell.length_b   1.000
_cell.length_c   1.000
_cell.angle_alpha   90.00
_cell.angle_beta   90.00
_cell.angle_gamma   90.00
#
_symmetry.space_group_name_H-M   'P 1'
#
loop_
_entity.id
_entity.type
_entity.pdbx_description
1 polymer ?
#
loop_
_entity_poly.entity_id
_entity_poly.type
_entity_poly.pdbx_seq_one_letter_code
_entity_poly.pdbx_strand_id
1 'polypeptide(L)'
;MKHFTLLICKFLLPFLLLPLDLRSQQKLDLFILAGQSNAQGWMGDAAYYPEDPMGLDKSILLNWTFVDNESSGGNWVTMQAQTGRFPNGHFGPEVSFGRELKIAGYNPAIFKYTKGATGLARDWKLPGEGGIYDQMIIDLKSAIKKLKKEGFIVNLRGFIWIQGESDAGEEKTAQDYYSNLKQMIDDLRLNVMNEPNLKIILGVDEQHHFVKERPVVVEAQKKLASEDANIIYTSMLGLPKADATHLTPEGLVAHGIRIFEAYASKFPDTTNSVKSISKTFLTGKIDWKGFTRYTIDFEGRASHITLPEKPLNGNPWVWRARFPGWHAEMDSLLLSEGFHIAYVNTDNMYGSPAAVAVWDRFYNYLTTEWKLNPKVALEGVSRGGLFIYNWAKRNPEKVNCIYAEAPVCDFKSWPGGFGGGKGSEADWERLKTAYGFSSDEEALAYRDNPIDNLEALAMAKVPVRHMIGLNDEVVPPDENTYILIDRYIKLGGPATVIPCTQGKQELYGHHFPIETPRQGADFIKYHTALPEQLLHSENYHHQRNGIRNSLLKFQQEKKGRVAFLGGSITYNGGWRDSVSNYLQERFPDTEFEFIEAGIPSMGSTPAAFRLERDVLAGGPVDLLFEEAAVNDATNGRSSQEQVRAMEGIVRHIRRSNPAADIVIMHFVDPEKMEDYRSGKIPEVIQNHEKVAAHYQVGTINLAKEVTERIDAGEFSWEDDFKDLHPSPFGQGVYFRSIKTFLENAWSETVAEDKKIERYVLPEPIDPANYDNGVLVEAKKARVLSGWQMVENWKPGDGKGTRPNYVHVPMLVGQDEGDLLEFAFKGNAVGIAVAAGPDAGIIEYKIDNHDWQKQDLFTFWSAGLHLPWYYTLAAGLESGEHVLQIRIAAEKNPKSSGNACRIRYFFVNK
;
A
#
# COMPACT_ATOMS: atom_id res chain seq x y z
N MET A 1 -4.67 -92.17 -52.64
CA MET A 1 -5.82 -92.56 -53.49
C MET A 1 -6.96 -91.59 -53.25
N LYS A 2 -7.45 -90.92 -54.32
CA LYS A 2 -8.77 -90.24 -54.49
C LYS A 2 -9.04 -89.04 -53.54
N HIS A 3 -9.71 -87.94 -53.88
CA HIS A 3 -10.28 -87.30 -55.08
C HIS A 3 -10.85 -85.92 -54.58
N PHE A 4 -10.89 -84.88 -55.44
CA PHE A 4 -11.96 -83.86 -55.63
C PHE A 4 -12.67 -83.23 -54.38
N THR A 5 -13.01 -81.93 -54.21
CA THR A 5 -13.11 -80.69 -55.03
C THR A 5 -13.53 -79.51 -54.10
N LEU A 6 -13.37 -78.25 -54.57
CA LEU A 6 -14.13 -77.01 -54.23
C LEU A 6 -14.00 -76.44 -52.78
N LEU A 7 -13.91 -75.14 -52.48
CA LEU A 7 -14.46 -73.91 -53.10
C LEU A 7 -13.78 -72.64 -52.47
N ILE A 8 -13.27 -71.74 -53.33
CA ILE A 8 -13.34 -70.25 -53.32
C ILE A 8 -12.84 -69.37 -52.14
N CYS A 9 -12.13 -68.30 -52.56
CA CYS A 9 -11.85 -66.99 -51.94
C CYS A 9 -10.67 -66.85 -50.97
N LYS A 10 -9.58 -66.22 -51.44
CA LYS A 10 -9.15 -64.88 -51.00
C LYS A 10 -7.93 -64.38 -51.81
N PHE A 11 -8.01 -63.10 -52.17
CA PHE A 11 -7.01 -62.31 -52.89
C PHE A 11 -5.62 -62.35 -52.22
N LEU A 12 -4.57 -62.47 -53.02
CA LEU A 12 -3.18 -62.21 -52.63
C LEU A 12 -2.60 -61.13 -53.54
N LEU A 13 -2.42 -59.95 -52.94
CA LEU A 13 -1.68 -58.79 -53.43
C LEU A 13 -0.21 -58.98 -53.02
N PRO A 14 0.81 -58.73 -53.88
CA PRO A 14 2.15 -58.45 -53.41
C PRO A 14 2.40 -56.94 -53.54
N PHE A 15 2.26 -56.18 -52.45
CA PHE A 15 2.79 -54.82 -52.40
C PHE A 15 4.27 -54.88 -52.01
N LEU A 16 5.12 -54.44 -52.93
CA LEU A 16 6.47 -54.00 -52.62
C LEU A 16 6.41 -52.93 -51.52
N LEU A 17 7.17 -53.16 -50.45
CA LEU A 17 7.52 -52.19 -49.43
C LEU A 17 8.36 -51.06 -50.06
N LEU A 18 7.70 -49.96 -50.42
CA LEU A 18 8.32 -48.63 -50.34
C LEU A 18 8.12 -48.14 -48.90
N PRO A 19 9.15 -47.60 -48.23
CA PRO A 19 8.93 -46.90 -46.97
C PRO A 19 8.13 -45.64 -47.31
N LEU A 20 6.82 -45.67 -47.05
CA LEU A 20 6.01 -44.46 -46.97
C LEU A 20 6.57 -43.66 -45.80
N ASP A 21 7.30 -42.59 -46.13
CA ASP A 21 7.78 -41.59 -45.20
C ASP A 21 6.57 -40.99 -44.48
N LEU A 22 6.35 -41.41 -43.23
CA LEU A 22 5.19 -41.08 -42.39
C LEU A 22 5.13 -39.58 -42.00
N ARG A 23 5.99 -38.73 -42.57
CA ARG A 23 5.95 -37.27 -42.39
C ARG A 23 4.87 -36.59 -43.22
N SER A 24 4.34 -37.23 -44.27
CA SER A 24 3.32 -36.60 -45.11
C SER A 24 1.98 -36.46 -44.37
N GLN A 25 1.50 -35.23 -44.22
CA GLN A 25 0.23 -34.77 -43.58
C GLN A 25 0.31 -34.16 -42.16
N GLN A 26 1.49 -33.96 -41.56
CA GLN A 26 1.56 -33.25 -40.27
C GLN A 26 1.35 -31.73 -40.47
N LYS A 27 0.48 -31.13 -39.65
CA LYS A 27 0.28 -29.67 -39.59
C LYS A 27 1.43 -29.03 -38.79
N LEU A 28 2.07 -28.02 -39.36
CA LEU A 28 3.09 -27.20 -38.68
C LEU A 28 2.53 -25.81 -38.39
N ASP A 29 2.71 -25.34 -37.16
CA ASP A 29 2.32 -24.02 -36.70
C ASP A 29 3.52 -23.07 -36.87
N LEU A 30 3.53 -22.31 -37.97
CA LEU A 30 4.60 -21.41 -38.32
C LEU A 30 4.45 -20.05 -37.62
N PHE A 31 5.49 -19.67 -36.89
CA PHE A 31 5.68 -18.35 -36.32
C PHE A 31 6.88 -17.66 -36.98
N ILE A 32 6.74 -16.37 -37.22
CA ILE A 32 7.80 -15.53 -37.78
C ILE A 32 8.29 -14.63 -36.65
N LEU A 33 9.60 -14.64 -36.37
CA LEU A 33 10.23 -13.76 -35.38
C LEU A 33 11.23 -12.87 -36.09
N ALA A 34 11.03 -11.56 -36.02
CA ALA A 34 11.89 -10.60 -36.67
C ALA A 34 12.17 -9.38 -35.80
N GLY A 35 13.28 -8.69 -36.08
CA GLY A 35 13.66 -7.47 -35.39
C GLY A 35 15.16 -7.32 -35.18
N GLN A 36 15.54 -6.55 -34.16
CA GLN A 36 16.93 -6.17 -33.92
C GLN A 36 17.64 -7.03 -32.86
N SER A 37 18.60 -6.46 -32.13
CA SER A 37 19.55 -7.21 -31.29
C SER A 37 18.89 -8.04 -30.18
N ASN A 38 17.80 -7.58 -29.56
CA ASN A 38 17.05 -8.36 -28.57
C ASN A 38 16.19 -9.47 -29.21
N ALA A 39 15.67 -9.27 -30.42
CA ALA A 39 15.05 -10.33 -31.22
C ALA A 39 16.07 -11.43 -31.57
N GLN A 40 17.30 -10.99 -31.86
CA GLN A 40 18.40 -11.87 -32.19
C GLN A 40 18.91 -12.67 -30.98
N GLY A 41 18.82 -12.10 -29.78
CA GLY A 41 19.48 -12.65 -28.60
C GLY A 41 20.96 -12.29 -28.54
N TRP A 42 21.30 -11.02 -28.77
CA TRP A 42 22.68 -10.53 -28.91
C TRP A 42 23.62 -10.92 -27.76
N MET A 43 23.11 -10.99 -26.52
CA MET A 43 23.85 -11.42 -25.33
C MET A 43 23.46 -12.82 -24.84
N GLY A 44 22.69 -13.59 -25.63
CA GLY A 44 22.30 -14.96 -25.30
C GLY A 44 23.43 -15.94 -25.61
N ASP A 45 24.45 -15.95 -24.77
CA ASP A 45 25.56 -16.91 -24.86
C ASP A 45 25.06 -18.34 -24.61
N ALA A 46 25.26 -19.23 -25.58
CA ALA A 46 24.84 -20.63 -25.46
C ALA A 46 25.60 -21.43 -24.40
N ALA A 47 26.63 -20.88 -23.76
CA ALA A 47 27.14 -21.42 -22.49
C ALA A 47 26.04 -21.49 -21.40
N TYR A 48 25.01 -20.63 -21.50
CA TYR A 48 23.84 -20.56 -20.63
C TYR A 48 22.56 -20.97 -21.37
N TYR A 49 22.68 -21.80 -22.41
CA TYR A 49 21.52 -22.30 -23.14
C TYR A 49 20.58 -23.05 -22.19
N PRO A 50 19.27 -22.73 -22.17
CA PRO A 50 18.37 -23.23 -21.13
C PRO A 50 18.23 -24.75 -21.19
N GLU A 51 18.29 -25.39 -20.03
CA GLU A 51 18.13 -26.84 -19.90
C GLU A 51 16.84 -27.33 -20.56
N ASP A 52 16.91 -28.48 -21.23
CA ASP A 52 15.77 -29.11 -21.92
C ASP A 52 15.54 -30.52 -21.36
N PRO A 53 15.05 -30.65 -20.11
CA PRO A 53 14.86 -31.94 -19.48
C PRO A 53 13.81 -32.80 -20.22
N MET A 54 12.92 -32.18 -20.98
CA MET A 54 11.89 -32.83 -21.77
C MET A 54 12.34 -33.19 -23.20
N GLY A 55 13.53 -32.74 -23.62
CA GLY A 55 14.05 -32.97 -24.97
C GLY A 55 13.18 -32.37 -26.09
N LEU A 56 12.49 -31.26 -25.81
CA LEU A 56 11.55 -30.60 -26.72
C LEU A 56 12.22 -30.02 -27.96
N ASP A 57 13.47 -29.57 -27.85
CA ASP A 57 14.16 -28.84 -28.93
C ASP A 57 14.25 -29.66 -30.22
N LYS A 58 14.41 -30.99 -30.09
CA LYS A 58 14.43 -31.94 -31.23
C LYS A 58 13.12 -32.01 -32.01
N SER A 59 12.04 -31.46 -31.46
CA SER A 59 10.69 -31.52 -32.00
C SER A 59 10.15 -30.17 -32.48
N ILE A 60 11.00 -29.13 -32.44
CA ILE A 60 10.69 -27.76 -32.85
C ILE A 60 11.57 -27.45 -34.06
N LEU A 61 10.99 -26.99 -35.17
CA LEU A 61 11.76 -26.61 -36.34
C LEU A 61 12.18 -25.15 -36.26
N LEU A 62 13.41 -24.85 -36.65
CA LEU A 62 13.99 -23.51 -36.69
C LEU A 62 14.61 -23.26 -38.07
N ASN A 63 14.28 -22.13 -38.66
CA ASN A 63 14.99 -21.55 -39.80
C ASN A 63 15.40 -20.15 -39.37
N TRP A 64 16.69 -19.82 -39.48
CA TRP A 64 17.18 -18.58 -38.90
C TRP A 64 18.18 -17.89 -39.83
N THR A 65 18.10 -16.56 -39.86
CA THR A 65 19.04 -15.69 -40.57
C THR A 65 19.41 -14.54 -39.66
N PHE A 66 20.71 -14.43 -39.36
CA PHE A 66 21.30 -13.25 -38.77
C PHE A 66 22.00 -12.48 -39.90
N VAL A 67 21.35 -11.43 -40.38
CA VAL A 67 21.77 -10.69 -41.58
C VAL A 67 23.20 -10.14 -41.42
N ASP A 68 23.97 -10.24 -42.49
CA ASP A 68 25.41 -9.91 -42.58
C ASP A 68 26.35 -10.80 -41.75
N ASN A 69 25.81 -11.81 -41.06
CA ASN A 69 26.56 -12.75 -40.25
C ASN A 69 26.39 -14.18 -40.77
N GLU A 70 25.53 -14.97 -40.12
CA GLU A 70 25.37 -16.40 -40.35
C GLU A 70 23.90 -16.77 -40.52
N SER A 71 23.62 -17.94 -41.08
CA SER A 71 22.26 -18.44 -41.24
C SER A 71 22.22 -19.97 -41.28
N SER A 72 21.02 -20.53 -41.23
CA SER A 72 20.82 -21.95 -41.53
C SER A 72 20.95 -22.30 -43.05
N GLY A 73 21.40 -21.36 -43.89
CA GLY A 73 21.41 -21.50 -45.35
C GLY A 73 20.01 -21.64 -45.94
N GLY A 74 19.01 -21.07 -45.24
CA GLY A 74 17.59 -21.24 -45.55
C GLY A 74 17.05 -22.65 -45.33
N ASN A 75 17.77 -23.53 -44.62
CA ASN A 75 17.31 -24.87 -44.28
C ASN A 75 16.58 -24.88 -42.94
N TRP A 76 15.66 -25.82 -42.76
CA TRP A 76 15.01 -26.09 -41.48
C TRP A 76 15.86 -27.07 -40.67
N VAL A 77 16.26 -26.65 -39.48
CA VAL A 77 16.98 -27.45 -38.49
C VAL A 77 16.08 -27.66 -37.27
N THR A 78 16.47 -28.52 -36.33
CA THR A 78 15.80 -28.54 -35.02
C THR A 78 16.23 -27.33 -34.18
N MET A 79 15.42 -26.92 -33.20
CA MET A 79 15.79 -25.88 -32.26
C MET A 79 17.14 -26.22 -31.61
N GLN A 80 18.04 -25.24 -31.62
CA GLN A 80 19.42 -25.38 -31.14
C GLN A 80 20.06 -24.01 -31.00
N ALA A 81 21.20 -23.96 -30.31
CA ALA A 81 22.09 -22.81 -30.36
C ALA A 81 22.52 -22.52 -31.82
N GLN A 82 22.48 -21.25 -32.19
CA GLN A 82 22.74 -20.76 -33.54
C GLN A 82 24.18 -20.25 -33.63
N THR A 83 24.87 -20.44 -34.75
CA THR A 83 26.22 -19.88 -34.92
C THR A 83 26.18 -18.36 -34.87
N GLY A 84 27.13 -17.72 -34.19
CA GLY A 84 27.12 -16.27 -34.03
C GLY A 84 28.30 -15.76 -33.23
N ARG A 85 28.05 -14.84 -32.30
CA ARG A 85 29.11 -14.12 -31.57
C ARG A 85 29.91 -14.98 -30.60
N PHE A 86 29.27 -15.97 -29.96
CA PHE A 86 29.89 -16.75 -28.88
C PHE A 86 30.41 -18.10 -29.37
N PRO A 87 31.46 -18.68 -28.74
CA PRO A 87 32.06 -19.94 -29.17
C PRO A 87 31.09 -21.13 -29.21
N ASN A 88 30.15 -21.21 -28.27
CA ASN A 88 29.14 -22.27 -28.19
C ASN A 88 27.88 -21.97 -29.01
N GLY A 89 27.87 -20.85 -29.73
CA GLY A 89 26.69 -20.32 -30.40
C GLY A 89 25.90 -19.33 -29.54
N HIS A 90 24.80 -18.84 -30.09
CA HIS A 90 23.91 -17.87 -29.49
C HIS A 90 22.47 -18.37 -29.49
N PHE A 91 21.62 -17.76 -28.67
CA PHE A 91 20.17 -17.99 -28.70
C PHE A 91 19.41 -16.73 -28.28
N GLY A 92 18.13 -16.66 -28.64
CA GLY A 92 17.23 -15.58 -28.26
C GLY A 92 15.91 -16.08 -27.66
N PRO A 93 14.88 -15.22 -27.63
CA PRO A 93 13.59 -15.55 -27.04
C PRO A 93 12.85 -16.68 -27.79
N GLU A 94 13.27 -17.05 -29.01
CA GLU A 94 12.66 -18.13 -29.78
C GLU A 94 12.73 -19.49 -29.08
N VAL A 95 13.74 -19.72 -28.23
CA VAL A 95 13.95 -21.03 -27.60
C VAL A 95 12.83 -21.31 -26.60
N SER A 96 12.65 -20.46 -25.59
CA SER A 96 11.59 -20.65 -24.59
C SER A 96 10.21 -20.46 -25.20
N PHE A 97 10.03 -19.50 -26.12
CA PHE A 97 8.77 -19.34 -26.86
C PHE A 97 8.36 -20.62 -27.61
N GLY A 98 9.30 -21.23 -28.34
CA GLY A 98 9.06 -22.47 -29.08
C GLY A 98 8.77 -23.65 -28.15
N ARG A 99 9.44 -23.74 -27.00
CA ARG A 99 9.19 -24.77 -25.99
C ARG A 99 7.80 -24.62 -25.37
N GLU A 100 7.40 -23.42 -24.99
CA GLU A 100 6.07 -23.16 -24.43
C GLU A 100 4.96 -23.46 -25.44
N LEU A 101 5.15 -23.12 -26.73
CA LEU A 101 4.25 -23.55 -27.79
C LEU A 101 4.15 -25.08 -27.86
N LYS A 102 5.28 -25.79 -27.79
CA LYS A 102 5.28 -27.26 -27.81
C LYS A 102 4.55 -27.84 -26.60
N ILE A 103 4.80 -27.29 -25.41
CA ILE A 103 4.13 -27.68 -24.15
C ILE A 103 2.62 -27.45 -24.26
N ALA A 104 2.20 -26.35 -24.89
CA ALA A 104 0.80 -26.02 -25.14
C ALA A 104 0.14 -26.85 -26.26
N GLY A 105 0.85 -27.81 -26.84
CA GLY A 105 0.32 -28.75 -27.84
C GLY A 105 0.37 -28.24 -29.28
N TYR A 106 1.04 -27.12 -29.54
CA TYR A 106 1.34 -26.71 -30.91
C TYR A 106 2.42 -27.59 -31.52
N ASN A 107 2.52 -27.56 -32.84
CA ASN A 107 3.64 -28.18 -33.56
C ASN A 107 4.50 -27.09 -34.23
N PRO A 108 5.34 -26.37 -33.45
CA PRO A 108 5.92 -25.12 -33.89
C PRO A 108 7.04 -25.29 -34.92
N ALA A 109 7.02 -24.39 -35.90
CA ALA A 109 8.16 -24.03 -36.73
C ALA A 109 8.42 -22.52 -36.55
N ILE A 110 9.66 -22.11 -36.31
CA ILE A 110 10.05 -20.71 -36.12
C ILE A 110 10.93 -20.27 -37.26
N PHE A 111 10.49 -19.25 -38.00
CA PHE A 111 11.31 -18.53 -38.96
C PHE A 111 11.83 -17.25 -38.29
N LYS A 112 13.12 -17.20 -37.99
CA LYS A 112 13.80 -16.09 -37.31
C LYS A 112 14.61 -15.26 -38.31
N TYR A 113 14.42 -13.95 -38.34
CA TYR A 113 15.12 -13.06 -39.27
C TYR A 113 15.50 -11.74 -38.61
N THR A 114 16.78 -11.48 -38.40
CA THR A 114 17.20 -10.41 -37.49
C THR A 114 18.44 -9.69 -37.97
N LYS A 115 18.57 -8.41 -37.55
CA LYS A 115 19.79 -7.63 -37.73
C LYS A 115 19.95 -6.61 -36.60
N GLY A 116 21.04 -6.70 -35.84
CA GLY A 116 21.34 -5.76 -34.76
C GLY A 116 21.52 -4.32 -35.26
N ALA A 117 21.26 -3.35 -34.38
CA ALA A 117 21.44 -1.91 -34.63
C ALA A 117 20.70 -1.38 -35.88
N THR A 118 19.51 -1.93 -36.19
CA THR A 118 18.69 -1.52 -37.33
C THR A 118 17.42 -0.79 -36.94
N GLY A 119 17.03 0.19 -37.76
CA GLY A 119 15.76 0.91 -37.67
C GLY A 119 14.78 0.49 -38.76
N LEU A 120 13.49 0.54 -38.44
CA LEU A 120 12.40 0.26 -39.38
C LEU A 120 12.46 1.23 -40.57
N ALA A 121 12.60 2.53 -40.30
CA ALA A 121 12.63 3.55 -41.36
C ALA A 121 13.92 3.47 -42.22
N ARG A 122 15.07 3.19 -41.61
CA ARG A 122 16.38 3.30 -42.27
C ARG A 122 16.78 2.04 -43.03
N ASP A 123 16.63 0.87 -42.40
CA ASP A 123 17.27 -0.37 -42.86
C ASP A 123 16.26 -1.40 -43.33
N TRP A 124 15.18 -1.59 -42.58
CA TRP A 124 14.11 -2.51 -42.96
C TRP A 124 13.30 -1.98 -44.13
N LYS A 125 13.06 -0.66 -44.13
CA LYS A 125 12.34 0.12 -45.12
C LYS A 125 10.89 -0.34 -45.33
N LEU A 126 10.12 0.47 -46.04
CA LEU A 126 8.76 0.13 -46.40
C LEU A 126 8.73 -0.96 -47.49
N PRO A 127 7.63 -1.71 -47.61
CA PRO A 127 7.47 -2.73 -48.64
C PRO A 127 7.78 -2.21 -50.05
N GLY A 128 8.66 -2.91 -50.77
CA GLY A 128 9.05 -2.58 -52.14
C GLY A 128 10.19 -1.56 -52.28
N GLU A 129 10.74 -1.04 -51.19
CA GLU A 129 11.86 -0.07 -51.21
C GLU A 129 13.26 -0.75 -51.21
N GLY A 130 13.31 -2.07 -51.28
CA GLY A 130 14.55 -2.85 -51.35
C GLY A 130 15.31 -2.90 -50.02
N GLY A 131 14.60 -2.87 -48.88
CA GLY A 131 15.18 -2.99 -47.55
C GLY A 131 15.21 -4.42 -47.01
N ILE A 132 15.60 -4.57 -45.74
CA ILE A 132 15.68 -5.89 -45.07
C ILE A 132 14.31 -6.59 -45.05
N TYR A 133 13.21 -5.84 -44.96
CA TYR A 133 11.86 -6.40 -45.01
C TYR A 133 11.63 -7.20 -46.30
N ASP A 134 11.93 -6.61 -47.46
CA ASP A 134 11.73 -7.27 -48.75
C ASP A 134 12.58 -8.54 -48.88
N GLN A 135 13.82 -8.51 -48.39
CA GLN A 135 14.70 -9.68 -48.39
C GLN A 135 14.17 -10.77 -47.45
N MET A 136 13.71 -10.41 -46.25
CA MET A 136 13.04 -11.34 -45.33
C MET A 136 11.83 -12.01 -46.00
N ILE A 137 11.03 -11.28 -46.78
CA ILE A 137 9.87 -11.83 -47.48
C ILE A 137 10.29 -12.86 -48.54
N ILE A 138 11.35 -12.61 -49.30
CA ILE A 138 11.90 -13.56 -50.28
C ILE A 138 12.30 -14.86 -49.58
N ASP A 139 13.04 -14.75 -48.47
CA ASP A 139 13.56 -15.89 -47.72
C ASP A 139 12.44 -16.67 -47.01
N LEU A 140 11.45 -15.96 -46.46
CA LEU A 140 10.26 -16.55 -45.84
C LEU A 140 9.45 -17.37 -46.85
N LYS A 141 9.18 -16.82 -48.04
CA LYS A 141 8.47 -17.54 -49.12
C LYS A 141 9.24 -18.79 -49.54
N SER A 142 10.57 -18.70 -49.63
CA SER A 142 11.44 -19.85 -49.91
C SER A 142 11.37 -20.91 -48.81
N ALA A 143 11.43 -20.50 -47.54
CA ALA A 143 11.36 -21.39 -46.38
C ALA A 143 10.01 -22.13 -46.28
N ILE A 144 8.89 -21.42 -46.51
CA ILE A 144 7.55 -22.02 -46.56
C ILE A 144 7.45 -23.03 -47.71
N LYS A 145 8.00 -22.70 -48.89
CA LYS A 145 8.03 -23.61 -50.05
C LYS A 145 8.79 -24.90 -49.74
N LYS A 146 9.89 -24.82 -48.98
CA LYS A 146 10.64 -26.01 -48.53
C LYS A 146 9.81 -26.90 -47.60
N LEU A 147 9.14 -26.35 -46.57
CA LEU A 147 8.25 -27.12 -45.69
C LEU A 147 7.12 -27.82 -46.47
N LYS A 148 6.49 -27.11 -47.41
CA LYS A 148 5.44 -27.70 -48.26
C LYS A 148 5.98 -28.82 -49.15
N LYS A 149 7.20 -28.68 -49.68
CA LYS A 149 7.87 -29.71 -50.48
C LYS A 149 8.20 -30.96 -49.67
N GLU A 150 8.49 -30.79 -48.37
CA GLU A 150 8.68 -31.88 -47.41
C GLU A 150 7.35 -32.53 -46.95
N GLY A 151 6.21 -32.07 -47.46
CA GLY A 151 4.89 -32.68 -47.22
C GLY A 151 4.14 -32.15 -46.00
N PHE A 152 4.62 -31.07 -45.37
CA PHE A 152 3.93 -30.41 -44.26
C PHE A 152 2.78 -29.52 -44.72
N ILE A 153 1.72 -29.48 -43.92
CA ILE A 153 0.66 -28.47 -44.04
C ILE A 153 1.04 -27.30 -43.14
N VAL A 154 1.47 -26.18 -43.75
CA VAL A 154 1.93 -25.01 -43.01
C VAL A 154 0.75 -24.12 -42.62
N ASN A 155 0.59 -23.91 -41.32
CA ASN A 155 -0.41 -23.06 -40.70
C ASN A 155 0.25 -21.80 -40.14
N LEU A 156 -0.13 -20.63 -40.64
CA LEU A 156 0.47 -19.37 -40.22
C LEU A 156 -0.18 -18.90 -38.92
N ARG A 157 0.60 -18.79 -37.84
CA ARG A 157 0.06 -18.46 -36.52
C ARG A 157 0.32 -17.02 -36.11
N GLY A 158 1.52 -16.50 -36.32
CA GLY A 158 1.79 -15.12 -35.95
C GLY A 158 3.14 -14.58 -36.39
N PHE A 159 3.26 -13.26 -36.24
CA PHE A 159 4.44 -12.46 -36.49
C PHE A 159 4.86 -11.72 -35.21
N ILE A 160 6.09 -11.92 -34.78
CA ILE A 160 6.68 -11.35 -33.59
C ILE A 160 7.71 -10.31 -34.05
N TRP A 161 7.52 -9.06 -33.63
CA TRP A 161 8.36 -7.93 -33.99
C TRP A 161 9.00 -7.33 -32.74
N ILE A 162 10.30 -7.57 -32.55
CA ILE A 162 11.05 -7.05 -31.39
C ILE A 162 12.03 -5.99 -31.89
N GLN A 163 11.56 -4.75 -31.98
CA GLN A 163 12.29 -3.63 -32.59
C GLN A 163 11.69 -2.28 -32.19
N GLY A 164 12.49 -1.22 -32.28
CA GLY A 164 12.08 0.18 -32.19
C GLY A 164 13.16 1.08 -31.58
N GLU A 165 14.16 0.50 -30.92
CA GLU A 165 15.17 1.25 -30.19
C GLU A 165 16.02 2.15 -31.10
N SER A 166 16.34 1.68 -32.32
CA SER A 166 17.11 2.47 -33.29
C SER A 166 16.27 3.62 -33.89
N ASP A 167 14.97 3.41 -34.15
CA ASP A 167 14.07 4.47 -34.65
C ASP A 167 13.82 5.54 -33.59
N ALA A 168 13.87 5.20 -32.31
CA ALA A 168 13.82 6.15 -31.20
C ALA A 168 15.07 7.05 -31.11
N GLY A 169 16.15 6.73 -31.84
CA GLY A 169 17.38 7.52 -31.84
C GLY A 169 17.27 8.87 -32.54
N GLU A 170 16.29 9.03 -33.45
CA GLU A 170 16.06 10.28 -34.18
C GLU A 170 14.57 10.67 -34.13
N GLU A 171 14.29 11.96 -33.95
CA GLU A 171 12.92 12.46 -33.79
C GLU A 171 12.01 12.08 -34.97
N LYS A 172 12.51 12.25 -36.20
CA LYS A 172 11.71 12.01 -37.41
C LYS A 172 11.33 10.53 -37.55
N THR A 173 12.27 9.62 -37.35
CA THR A 173 12.00 8.17 -37.42
C THR A 173 11.10 7.69 -36.29
N ALA A 174 11.23 8.27 -35.10
CA ALA A 174 10.36 7.96 -33.96
C ALA A 174 8.90 8.37 -34.21
N GLN A 175 8.67 9.57 -34.77
CA GLN A 175 7.34 10.06 -35.13
C GLN A 175 6.69 9.24 -36.26
N ASP A 176 7.49 8.84 -37.26
CA ASP A 176 6.98 8.07 -38.40
C ASP A 176 6.76 6.58 -38.07
N TYR A 177 7.27 6.10 -36.93
CA TYR A 177 7.32 4.68 -36.55
C TYR A 177 5.94 3.99 -36.60
N TYR A 178 4.89 4.61 -36.04
CA TYR A 178 3.53 4.07 -36.08
C TYR A 178 3.08 3.79 -37.52
N SER A 179 3.26 4.77 -38.42
CA SER A 179 2.79 4.68 -39.80
C SER A 179 3.58 3.65 -40.61
N ASN A 180 4.89 3.54 -40.36
CA ASN A 180 5.75 2.58 -41.03
C ASN A 180 5.45 1.15 -40.57
N LEU A 181 5.31 0.95 -39.26
CA LEU A 181 5.02 -0.35 -38.68
C LEU A 181 3.64 -0.84 -39.13
N LYS A 182 2.65 0.06 -39.18
CA LYS A 182 1.32 -0.27 -39.71
C LYS A 182 1.38 -0.74 -41.16
N GLN A 183 2.08 0.00 -42.03
CA GLN A 183 2.20 -0.36 -43.45
C GLN A 183 2.90 -1.71 -43.65
N MET A 184 3.95 -1.98 -42.89
CA MET A 184 4.66 -3.27 -42.92
C MET A 184 3.76 -4.44 -42.49
N ILE A 185 2.96 -4.25 -41.44
CA ILE A 185 1.99 -5.27 -40.96
C ILE A 185 0.87 -5.49 -41.98
N ASP A 186 0.33 -4.41 -42.56
CA ASP A 186 -0.73 -4.48 -43.57
C ASP A 186 -0.23 -5.22 -44.83
N ASP A 187 0.98 -4.93 -45.31
CA ASP A 187 1.58 -5.64 -46.45
C ASP A 187 1.82 -7.12 -46.14
N LEU A 188 2.36 -7.43 -44.96
CA LEU A 188 2.60 -8.82 -44.54
C LEU A 188 1.29 -9.62 -44.56
N ARG A 189 0.21 -9.05 -44.01
CA ARG A 189 -1.10 -9.71 -43.95
C ARG A 189 -1.75 -9.86 -45.31
N LEU A 190 -1.80 -8.79 -46.09
CA LEU A 190 -2.62 -8.70 -47.30
C LEU A 190 -1.88 -9.20 -48.54
N ASN A 191 -0.61 -8.83 -48.71
CA ASN A 191 0.13 -9.04 -49.96
C ASN A 191 1.13 -10.20 -49.88
N VAL A 192 1.64 -10.51 -48.67
CA VAL A 192 2.62 -11.57 -48.49
C VAL A 192 1.97 -12.89 -48.09
N MET A 193 1.22 -12.88 -46.99
CA MET A 193 0.70 -14.10 -46.35
C MET A 193 -0.74 -14.42 -46.75
N ASN A 194 -1.47 -13.44 -47.26
CA ASN A 194 -2.92 -13.53 -47.55
C ASN A 194 -3.70 -14.04 -46.32
N GLU A 195 -3.36 -13.52 -45.14
CA GLU A 195 -3.95 -13.83 -43.85
C GLU A 195 -4.28 -12.52 -43.11
N PRO A 196 -5.44 -11.89 -43.40
CA PRO A 196 -5.81 -10.59 -42.84
C PRO A 196 -5.86 -10.57 -41.31
N ASN A 197 -6.08 -11.72 -40.67
CA ASN A 197 -6.20 -11.85 -39.22
C ASN A 197 -4.94 -12.44 -38.56
N LEU A 198 -3.79 -12.40 -39.26
CA LEU A 198 -2.51 -12.88 -38.72
C LEU A 198 -2.24 -12.18 -37.38
N LYS A 199 -1.90 -12.98 -36.37
CA LYS A 199 -1.63 -12.46 -35.03
C LYS A 199 -0.29 -11.75 -35.00
N ILE A 200 -0.25 -10.56 -34.43
CA ILE A 200 0.97 -9.76 -34.33
C ILE A 200 1.33 -9.56 -32.86
N ILE A 201 2.59 -9.78 -32.51
CA ILE A 201 3.13 -9.56 -31.17
C ILE A 201 4.26 -8.55 -31.29
N LEU A 202 4.12 -7.41 -30.61
CA LEU A 202 5.03 -6.27 -30.69
C LEU A 202 5.82 -6.13 -29.39
N GLY A 203 7.11 -5.84 -29.48
CA GLY A 203 7.94 -5.53 -28.33
C GLY A 203 9.08 -4.56 -28.67
N VAL A 204 9.47 -3.76 -27.69
CA VAL A 204 10.64 -2.87 -27.73
C VAL A 204 11.21 -2.76 -26.33
N ASP A 205 12.52 -2.64 -26.19
CA ASP A 205 13.14 -2.40 -24.89
C ASP A 205 12.80 -0.99 -24.37
N GLU A 206 11.78 -0.89 -23.52
CA GLU A 206 11.35 0.39 -22.93
C GLU A 206 12.42 1.02 -22.04
N GLN A 207 13.43 0.25 -21.66
CA GLN A 207 14.52 0.72 -20.82
C GLN A 207 15.69 1.29 -21.61
N HIS A 208 15.69 1.15 -22.94
CA HIS A 208 16.72 1.73 -23.79
C HIS A 208 16.72 3.25 -23.70
N HIS A 209 17.90 3.88 -23.64
CA HIS A 209 18.00 5.33 -23.43
C HIS A 209 17.28 6.15 -24.51
N PHE A 210 17.39 5.77 -25.79
CA PHE A 210 16.64 6.42 -26.87
C PHE A 210 15.12 6.27 -26.72
N VAL A 211 14.65 5.12 -26.24
CA VAL A 211 13.21 4.85 -26.08
C VAL A 211 12.66 5.61 -24.86
N LYS A 212 13.44 5.76 -23.79
CA LYS A 212 13.08 6.61 -22.65
C LYS A 212 13.01 8.09 -23.04
N GLU A 213 13.96 8.56 -23.84
CA GLU A 213 13.97 9.93 -24.35
C GLU A 213 12.79 10.18 -25.30
N ARG A 214 12.43 9.18 -26.13
CA ARG A 214 11.34 9.25 -27.11
C ARG A 214 10.36 8.10 -26.93
N PRO A 215 9.46 8.18 -25.93
CA PRO A 215 8.50 7.11 -25.65
C PRO A 215 7.45 6.94 -26.76
N VAL A 216 7.39 7.85 -27.74
CA VAL A 216 6.47 7.79 -28.89
C VAL A 216 6.56 6.46 -29.66
N VAL A 217 7.72 5.79 -29.68
CA VAL A 217 7.87 4.46 -30.30
C VAL A 217 7.12 3.38 -29.52
N VAL A 218 7.16 3.41 -28.18
CA VAL A 218 6.38 2.51 -27.32
C VAL A 218 4.89 2.79 -27.51
N GLU A 219 4.51 4.06 -27.49
CA GLU A 219 3.11 4.47 -27.64
C GLU A 219 2.57 4.13 -29.03
N ALA A 220 3.39 4.17 -30.08
CA ALA A 220 3.03 3.69 -31.41
C ALA A 220 2.66 2.20 -31.41
N GLN A 221 3.44 1.34 -30.74
CA GLN A 221 3.16 -0.10 -30.67
C GLN A 221 1.91 -0.39 -29.84
N LYS A 222 1.76 0.26 -28.68
CA LYS A 222 0.55 0.14 -27.84
C LYS A 222 -0.69 0.63 -28.58
N LYS A 223 -0.59 1.73 -29.34
CA LYS A 223 -1.68 2.26 -30.16
C LYS A 223 -2.13 1.25 -31.21
N LEU A 224 -1.20 0.64 -31.95
CA LEU A 224 -1.54 -0.44 -32.89
C LEU A 224 -2.22 -1.62 -32.20
N ALA A 225 -1.74 -2.04 -31.03
CA ALA A 225 -2.36 -3.10 -30.24
C ALA A 225 -3.78 -2.75 -29.73
N SER A 226 -4.06 -1.46 -29.51
CA SER A 226 -5.39 -1.00 -29.09
C SER A 226 -6.38 -0.91 -30.26
N GLU A 227 -5.90 -0.59 -31.46
CA GLU A 227 -6.73 -0.38 -32.65
C GLU A 227 -7.07 -1.68 -33.39
N ASP A 228 -6.27 -2.73 -33.21
CA ASP A 228 -6.48 -4.03 -33.85
C ASP A 228 -6.47 -5.17 -32.84
N ALA A 229 -7.60 -5.85 -32.72
CA ALA A 229 -7.80 -6.98 -31.81
C ALA A 229 -6.85 -8.17 -32.07
N ASN A 230 -6.24 -8.26 -33.26
CA ASN A 230 -5.26 -9.27 -33.64
C ASN A 230 -3.81 -8.86 -33.35
N ILE A 231 -3.58 -7.74 -32.66
CA ILE A 231 -2.26 -7.25 -32.25
C ILE A 231 -2.19 -7.22 -30.73
N ILE A 232 -1.05 -7.62 -30.17
CA ILE A 232 -0.72 -7.46 -28.76
C ILE A 232 0.67 -6.82 -28.59
N TYR A 233 0.78 -5.91 -27.62
CA TYR A 233 2.06 -5.37 -27.17
C TYR A 233 2.55 -6.13 -25.94
N THR A 234 3.82 -6.50 -25.92
CA THR A 234 4.48 -7.20 -24.81
C THR A 234 5.60 -6.35 -24.23
N SER A 235 5.50 -6.05 -22.93
CA SER A 235 6.52 -5.25 -22.25
C SER A 235 7.79 -6.04 -21.97
N MET A 236 8.95 -5.39 -22.13
CA MET A 236 10.27 -5.89 -21.74
C MET A 236 10.72 -5.35 -20.37
N LEU A 237 9.91 -4.53 -19.70
CA LEU A 237 10.19 -4.03 -18.35
C LEU A 237 10.36 -5.18 -17.35
N GLY A 238 11.32 -5.00 -16.43
CA GLY A 238 11.64 -5.97 -15.38
C GLY A 238 12.42 -7.20 -15.85
N LEU A 239 12.75 -7.32 -17.14
CA LEU A 239 13.62 -8.38 -17.63
C LEU A 239 15.10 -8.05 -17.32
N PRO A 240 15.90 -9.01 -16.83
CA PRO A 240 17.33 -8.81 -16.58
C PRO A 240 18.11 -8.34 -17.81
N LYS A 241 18.97 -7.33 -17.63
CA LYS A 241 19.79 -6.74 -18.69
C LYS A 241 21.28 -7.01 -18.49
N ALA A 242 21.96 -7.38 -19.56
CA ALA A 242 23.41 -7.58 -19.60
C ALA A 242 24.16 -6.25 -19.78
N ASP A 243 23.53 -5.28 -20.45
CA ASP A 243 24.06 -3.93 -20.65
C ASP A 243 22.91 -2.92 -20.79
N ALA A 244 23.20 -1.70 -21.25
CA ALA A 244 22.21 -0.63 -21.41
C ALA A 244 21.09 -0.97 -22.43
N THR A 245 21.26 -1.98 -23.27
CA THR A 245 20.38 -2.31 -24.41
C THR A 245 19.94 -3.77 -24.39
N HIS A 246 20.81 -4.70 -24.06
CA HIS A 246 20.60 -6.12 -24.30
C HIS A 246 20.17 -6.87 -23.04
N LEU A 247 19.24 -7.82 -23.21
CA LEU A 247 18.84 -8.77 -22.16
C LEU A 247 19.94 -9.79 -21.84
N THR A 248 20.02 -10.26 -20.58
CA THR A 248 20.87 -11.42 -20.22
C THR A 248 20.31 -12.72 -20.81
N PRO A 249 21.05 -13.84 -20.82
CA PRO A 249 20.50 -15.16 -21.16
C PRO A 249 19.19 -15.48 -20.41
N GLU A 250 19.13 -15.21 -19.10
CA GLU A 250 17.92 -15.40 -18.28
C GLU A 250 16.80 -14.45 -18.71
N GLY A 251 17.13 -13.19 -19.01
CA GLY A 251 16.18 -12.21 -19.54
C GLY A 251 15.58 -12.62 -20.89
N LEU A 252 16.37 -13.22 -21.78
CA LEU A 252 15.89 -13.75 -23.08
C LEU A 252 14.93 -14.93 -22.90
N VAL A 253 15.23 -15.84 -21.97
CA VAL A 253 14.34 -16.96 -21.62
C VAL A 253 13.01 -16.42 -21.09
N ALA A 254 13.06 -15.50 -20.12
CA ALA A 254 11.88 -14.86 -19.55
C ALA A 254 11.06 -14.08 -20.61
N HIS A 255 11.73 -13.43 -21.55
CA HIS A 255 11.06 -12.74 -22.65
C HIS A 255 10.28 -13.70 -23.55
N GLY A 256 10.89 -14.83 -23.95
CA GLY A 256 10.20 -15.83 -24.79
C GLY A 256 8.97 -16.44 -24.11
N ILE A 257 9.02 -16.67 -22.79
CA ILE A 257 7.85 -17.10 -22.01
C ILE A 257 6.78 -16.01 -22.04
N ARG A 258 7.14 -14.75 -21.78
CA ARG A 258 6.21 -13.61 -21.79
C ARG A 258 5.53 -13.40 -23.16
N ILE A 259 6.26 -13.60 -24.26
CA ILE A 259 5.71 -13.56 -25.62
C ILE A 259 4.66 -14.68 -25.80
N PHE A 260 4.96 -15.90 -25.33
CA PHE A 260 4.02 -17.01 -25.38
C PHE A 260 2.76 -16.74 -24.55
N GLU A 261 2.92 -16.28 -23.30
CA GLU A 261 1.80 -15.96 -22.42
C GLU A 261 0.88 -14.91 -23.03
N ALA A 262 1.45 -13.85 -23.62
CA ALA A 262 0.70 -12.82 -24.32
C ALA A 262 -0.07 -13.39 -25.52
N TYR A 263 0.58 -14.22 -26.34
CA TYR A 263 -0.06 -14.89 -27.47
C TYR A 263 -1.21 -15.80 -27.01
N ALA A 264 -0.96 -16.66 -26.03
CA ALA A 264 -1.94 -17.63 -25.54
C ALA A 264 -3.13 -16.97 -24.85
N SER A 265 -2.89 -15.91 -24.08
CA SER A 265 -3.92 -15.12 -23.40
C SER A 265 -4.82 -14.38 -24.39
N LYS A 266 -4.22 -13.71 -25.39
CA LYS A 266 -4.97 -12.89 -26.35
C LYS A 266 -5.66 -13.71 -27.43
N PHE A 267 -5.05 -14.83 -27.85
CA PHE A 267 -5.50 -15.62 -29.00
C PHE A 267 -5.72 -17.09 -28.64
N PRO A 268 -6.69 -17.40 -27.76
CA PRO A 268 -6.96 -18.78 -27.36
C PRO A 268 -7.43 -19.61 -28.57
N ASP A 269 -6.74 -20.73 -28.85
CA ASP A 269 -7.06 -21.62 -29.96
C ASP A 269 -8.20 -22.57 -29.54
N THR A 270 -9.39 -22.44 -30.13
CA THR A 270 -10.59 -23.22 -29.73
C THR A 270 -10.57 -24.67 -30.22
N THR A 271 -9.66 -25.03 -31.13
CA THR A 271 -9.59 -26.37 -31.76
C THR A 271 -8.57 -27.31 -31.12
N ASN A 272 -7.55 -26.76 -30.45
CA ASN A 272 -6.73 -27.52 -29.53
C ASN A 272 -7.30 -27.18 -28.16
N SER A 273 -8.23 -28.00 -27.67
CA SER A 273 -8.64 -27.90 -26.28
C SER A 273 -7.37 -28.00 -25.45
N VAL A 274 -6.93 -26.83 -24.97
CA VAL A 274 -5.76 -26.65 -24.15
C VAL A 274 -5.98 -27.58 -22.97
N LYS A 275 -5.30 -28.73 -22.98
CA LYS A 275 -5.00 -29.42 -21.73
C LYS A 275 -4.03 -28.48 -21.03
N SER A 276 -4.60 -27.49 -20.35
CA SER A 276 -3.86 -26.69 -19.42
C SER A 276 -3.27 -27.69 -18.43
N ILE A 277 -1.93 -27.77 -18.40
CA ILE A 277 -1.25 -28.09 -17.15
C ILE A 277 -0.95 -26.76 -16.47
N SER A 278 -2.02 -25.99 -16.29
CA SER A 278 -2.33 -25.27 -15.07
C SER A 278 -3.78 -25.66 -14.82
N LYS A 279 -3.98 -26.77 -14.10
CA LYS A 279 -5.28 -27.07 -13.54
C LYS A 279 -5.47 -26.07 -12.42
N THR A 280 -6.00 -24.90 -12.80
CA THR A 280 -6.51 -23.94 -11.85
C THR A 280 -8.01 -23.88 -12.02
N PHE A 281 -8.73 -24.44 -11.05
CA PHE A 281 -10.19 -24.43 -11.04
C PHE A 281 -10.68 -23.75 -9.78
N LEU A 282 -11.60 -22.81 -9.93
CA LEU A 282 -12.47 -22.40 -8.83
C LEU A 282 -13.27 -23.64 -8.41
N THR A 283 -12.94 -24.21 -7.27
CA THR A 283 -13.57 -25.42 -6.75
C THR A 283 -14.79 -25.12 -5.89
N GLY A 284 -14.94 -23.88 -5.44
CA GLY A 284 -16.05 -23.47 -4.60
C GLY A 284 -15.96 -22.03 -4.12
N LYS A 285 -17.05 -21.60 -3.50
CA LYS A 285 -17.19 -20.33 -2.78
C LYS A 285 -17.81 -20.64 -1.43
N ILE A 286 -17.21 -20.14 -0.35
CA ILE A 286 -17.70 -20.32 1.03
C ILE A 286 -17.74 -18.97 1.74
N ASP A 287 -18.61 -18.87 2.75
CA ASP A 287 -18.53 -17.82 3.76
C ASP A 287 -17.42 -18.18 4.76
N TRP A 288 -16.47 -17.25 4.95
CA TRP A 288 -15.42 -17.39 5.93
C TRP A 288 -15.42 -16.15 6.83
N LYS A 289 -15.93 -16.30 8.05
CA LYS A 289 -16.03 -15.22 9.05
C LYS A 289 -16.74 -13.96 8.48
N GLY A 290 -17.77 -14.15 7.65
CA GLY A 290 -18.50 -13.04 7.01
C GLY A 290 -17.89 -12.54 5.69
N PHE A 291 -16.73 -13.04 5.26
CA PHE A 291 -16.09 -12.69 4.00
C PHE A 291 -16.26 -13.79 2.95
N THR A 292 -16.26 -13.40 1.68
CA THR A 292 -16.27 -14.37 0.58
C THR A 292 -14.89 -15.00 0.40
N ARG A 293 -14.81 -16.32 0.55
CA ARG A 293 -13.61 -17.11 0.22
C ARG A 293 -13.85 -18.00 -0.99
N TYR A 294 -13.01 -17.85 -2.01
CA TYR A 294 -12.94 -18.77 -3.14
C TYR A 294 -11.92 -19.86 -2.85
N THR A 295 -12.34 -21.12 -2.96
CA THR A 295 -11.43 -22.26 -2.92
C THR A 295 -10.96 -22.56 -4.34
N ILE A 296 -9.67 -22.86 -4.45
CA ILE A 296 -8.96 -23.03 -5.71
C ILE A 296 -8.21 -24.35 -5.63
N ASP A 297 -8.35 -25.20 -6.64
CA ASP A 297 -7.36 -26.26 -6.88
C ASP A 297 -6.29 -25.66 -7.80
N PHE A 298 -5.11 -25.38 -7.26
CA PHE A 298 -3.99 -24.82 -8.00
C PHE A 298 -2.92 -25.90 -8.17
N GLU A 299 -2.76 -26.43 -9.38
CA GLU A 299 -1.79 -27.50 -9.68
C GLU A 299 -1.97 -28.76 -8.81
N GLY A 300 -3.22 -29.11 -8.46
CA GLY A 300 -3.52 -30.23 -7.56
C GLY A 300 -3.39 -29.88 -6.07
N ARG A 301 -3.31 -28.58 -5.73
CA ARG A 301 -3.10 -28.09 -4.36
C ARG A 301 -4.27 -27.25 -3.90
N ALA A 302 -4.81 -27.64 -2.75
CA ALA A 302 -5.82 -26.85 -2.06
C ALA A 302 -5.28 -25.44 -1.77
N SER A 303 -5.95 -24.45 -2.31
CA SER A 303 -5.57 -23.05 -2.24
C SER A 303 -6.83 -22.22 -2.03
N HIS A 304 -6.69 -20.98 -1.58
CA HIS A 304 -7.82 -20.08 -1.47
C HIS A 304 -7.42 -18.61 -1.57
N ILE A 305 -8.39 -17.80 -1.96
CA ILE A 305 -8.35 -16.35 -1.83
C ILE A 305 -9.61 -15.88 -1.12
N THR A 306 -9.44 -15.03 -0.11
CA THR A 306 -10.53 -14.37 0.61
C THR A 306 -10.58 -12.93 0.16
N LEU A 307 -11.75 -12.49 -0.29
CA LEU A 307 -11.95 -11.14 -0.78
C LEU A 307 -12.47 -10.25 0.35
N PRO A 308 -12.00 -9.00 0.43
CA PRO A 308 -12.66 -7.98 1.25
C PRO A 308 -14.03 -7.64 0.64
N GLU A 309 -14.95 -7.12 1.45
CA GLU A 309 -16.22 -6.59 0.92
C GLU A 309 -15.99 -5.37 0.01
N LYS A 310 -15.01 -4.54 0.38
CA LYS A 310 -14.61 -3.32 -0.34
C LYS A 310 -13.08 -3.34 -0.54
N PRO A 311 -12.60 -3.82 -1.70
CA PRO A 311 -11.17 -3.82 -2.01
C PRO A 311 -10.56 -2.41 -2.00
N LEU A 312 -9.37 -2.27 -1.41
CA LEU A 312 -8.55 -1.06 -1.59
C LEU A 312 -8.01 -0.97 -3.02
N ASN A 313 -7.78 0.26 -3.48
CA ASN A 313 -7.14 0.48 -4.78
C ASN A 313 -5.81 -0.27 -4.89
N GLY A 314 -5.61 -0.93 -6.03
CA GLY A 314 -4.45 -1.78 -6.28
C GLY A 314 -4.51 -3.18 -5.70
N ASN A 315 -5.62 -3.58 -5.08
CA ASN A 315 -5.84 -4.93 -4.52
C ASN A 315 -4.66 -5.41 -3.66
N PRO A 316 -4.31 -4.67 -2.59
CA PRO A 316 -3.27 -5.12 -1.67
C PRO A 316 -3.68 -6.45 -1.04
N TRP A 317 -2.69 -7.25 -0.69
CA TRP A 317 -2.93 -8.62 -0.24
C TRP A 317 -1.86 -9.14 0.70
N VAL A 318 -2.30 -10.07 1.56
CA VAL A 318 -1.47 -10.85 2.45
C VAL A 318 -1.40 -12.27 1.92
N TRP A 319 -0.18 -12.82 1.90
CA TRP A 319 0.04 -14.22 1.57
C TRP A 319 0.45 -14.99 2.81
N ARG A 320 -0.47 -15.87 3.23
CA ARG A 320 -0.36 -16.64 4.46
C ARG A 320 0.39 -17.94 4.20
N ALA A 321 1.45 -18.21 4.96
CA ALA A 321 2.18 -19.47 5.00
C ALA A 321 1.76 -20.29 6.22
N ARG A 322 1.30 -21.53 5.96
CA ARG A 322 0.88 -22.51 6.99
C ARG A 322 -0.24 -22.00 7.90
N PHE A 323 -0.95 -22.95 8.50
CA PHE A 323 -1.99 -22.71 9.50
C PHE A 323 -2.94 -21.53 9.19
N PRO A 324 -3.63 -21.52 8.03
CA PRO A 324 -4.42 -20.37 7.58
C PRO A 324 -5.68 -20.07 8.43
N GLY A 325 -5.90 -20.82 9.52
CA GLY A 325 -6.94 -20.56 10.51
C GLY A 325 -6.43 -20.20 11.90
N TRP A 326 -5.11 -20.25 12.14
CA TRP A 326 -4.50 -19.86 13.42
C TRP A 326 -4.40 -18.33 13.50
N HIS A 327 -4.76 -17.70 14.63
CA HIS A 327 -4.77 -16.24 14.81
C HIS A 327 -5.42 -15.44 13.66
N ALA A 328 -6.49 -15.99 13.09
CA ALA A 328 -7.19 -15.40 11.95
C ALA A 328 -7.98 -14.12 12.29
N GLU A 329 -7.84 -13.56 13.49
CA GLU A 329 -8.38 -12.25 13.87
C GLU A 329 -7.71 -11.14 13.06
N MET A 330 -6.39 -11.22 12.83
CA MET A 330 -5.66 -10.24 12.04
C MET A 330 -6.12 -10.23 10.58
N ASP A 331 -6.34 -11.42 9.99
CA ASP A 331 -6.93 -11.55 8.64
C ASP A 331 -8.28 -10.84 8.55
N SER A 332 -9.16 -11.01 9.55
CA SER A 332 -10.47 -10.37 9.56
C SER A 332 -10.37 -8.84 9.62
N LEU A 333 -9.42 -8.31 10.40
CA LEU A 333 -9.15 -6.87 10.43
C LEU A 333 -8.69 -6.35 9.06
N LEU A 334 -7.72 -7.02 8.43
CA LEU A 334 -7.19 -6.63 7.13
C LEU A 334 -8.24 -6.75 6.01
N LEU A 335 -9.06 -7.82 6.02
CA LEU A 335 -10.19 -7.98 5.10
C LEU A 335 -11.24 -6.88 5.27
N SER A 336 -11.57 -6.51 6.52
CA SER A 336 -12.48 -5.38 6.76
C SER A 336 -11.92 -4.04 6.27
N GLU A 337 -10.61 -3.96 6.09
CA GLU A 337 -9.88 -2.77 5.65
C GLU A 337 -9.42 -2.87 4.18
N GLY A 338 -9.97 -3.82 3.42
CA GLY A 338 -9.83 -3.89 1.97
C GLY A 338 -8.63 -4.67 1.44
N PHE A 339 -7.95 -5.45 2.28
CA PHE A 339 -6.91 -6.39 1.86
C PHE A 339 -7.48 -7.73 1.44
N HIS A 340 -6.85 -8.38 0.48
CA HIS A 340 -7.12 -9.77 0.12
C HIS A 340 -6.23 -10.72 0.93
N ILE A 341 -6.71 -11.93 1.24
CA ILE A 341 -5.92 -12.95 1.94
C ILE A 341 -5.80 -14.19 1.06
N ALA A 342 -4.58 -14.57 0.70
CA ALA A 342 -4.30 -15.72 -0.17
C ALA A 342 -3.49 -16.82 0.53
N TYR A 343 -3.68 -18.06 0.08
CA TYR A 343 -3.01 -19.25 0.61
C TYR A 343 -2.88 -20.33 -0.47
N VAL A 344 -1.75 -21.04 -0.50
CA VAL A 344 -1.52 -22.25 -1.30
C VAL A 344 -0.92 -23.35 -0.42
N ASN A 345 -1.49 -24.55 -0.49
CA ASN A 345 -1.00 -25.67 0.31
C ASN A 345 0.31 -26.23 -0.25
N THR A 346 1.39 -25.93 0.44
CA THR A 346 2.74 -26.49 0.23
C THR A 346 3.30 -27.07 1.54
N ASP A 347 2.41 -27.48 2.44
CA ASP A 347 2.67 -27.67 3.87
C ASP A 347 3.83 -28.59 4.22
N ASN A 348 3.97 -29.69 3.47
CA ASN A 348 4.98 -30.71 3.68
C ASN A 348 6.25 -30.50 2.84
N MET A 349 6.42 -29.31 2.27
CA MET A 349 7.58 -28.98 1.44
C MET A 349 8.59 -28.09 2.17
N TYR A 350 8.30 -27.65 3.40
CA TYR A 350 9.24 -26.99 4.33
C TYR A 350 10.04 -25.83 3.72
N GLY A 351 9.41 -25.03 2.85
CA GLY A 351 10.08 -23.92 2.15
C GLY A 351 11.20 -24.33 1.19
N SER A 352 11.25 -25.60 0.76
CA SER A 352 12.29 -26.11 -0.14
C SER A 352 12.28 -25.41 -1.50
N PRO A 353 13.35 -25.52 -2.31
CA PRO A 353 13.38 -24.93 -3.65
C PRO A 353 12.16 -25.30 -4.52
N ALA A 354 11.67 -26.54 -4.39
CA ALA A 354 10.45 -26.98 -5.06
C ALA A 354 9.19 -26.29 -4.52
N ALA A 355 9.12 -26.01 -3.23
CA ALA A 355 8.03 -25.25 -2.62
C ALA A 355 8.03 -23.81 -3.14
N VAL A 356 9.20 -23.16 -3.14
CA VAL A 356 9.38 -21.78 -3.62
C VAL A 356 9.00 -21.68 -5.10
N ALA A 357 9.31 -22.68 -5.92
CA ALA A 357 8.88 -22.70 -7.32
C ALA A 357 7.34 -22.77 -7.47
N VAL A 358 6.62 -23.49 -6.60
CA VAL A 358 5.15 -23.47 -6.57
C VAL A 358 4.65 -22.09 -6.16
N TRP A 359 5.29 -21.47 -5.18
CA TRP A 359 4.98 -20.11 -4.74
C TRP A 359 5.15 -19.11 -5.90
N ASP A 360 6.27 -19.13 -6.63
CA ASP A 360 6.49 -18.24 -7.78
C ASP A 360 5.33 -18.32 -8.81
N ARG A 361 4.86 -19.53 -9.11
CA ARG A 361 3.73 -19.73 -10.03
C ARG A 361 2.39 -19.28 -9.44
N PHE A 362 2.16 -19.52 -8.14
CA PHE A 362 0.93 -19.07 -7.48
C PHE A 362 0.87 -17.56 -7.35
N TYR A 363 1.99 -16.91 -7.03
CA TYR A 363 2.14 -15.45 -7.05
C TYR A 363 1.81 -14.88 -8.43
N ASN A 364 2.37 -15.47 -9.50
CA ASN A 364 2.05 -15.05 -10.87
C ASN A 364 0.56 -15.19 -11.14
N TYR A 365 -0.04 -16.34 -10.82
CA TYR A 365 -1.48 -16.55 -10.97
C TYR A 365 -2.34 -15.51 -10.21
N LEU A 366 -1.99 -15.16 -8.98
CA LEU A 366 -2.73 -14.16 -8.19
C LEU A 366 -2.57 -12.74 -8.77
N THR A 367 -1.37 -12.37 -9.19
CA THR A 367 -1.12 -11.03 -9.75
C THR A 367 -1.67 -10.89 -11.17
N THR A 368 -1.74 -11.97 -11.96
CA THR A 368 -2.28 -11.94 -13.33
C THR A 368 -3.78 -12.15 -13.38
N GLU A 369 -4.32 -13.16 -12.70
CA GLU A 369 -5.75 -13.53 -12.81
C GLU A 369 -6.61 -12.75 -11.82
N TRP A 370 -6.12 -12.59 -10.59
CA TRP A 370 -6.84 -11.87 -9.53
C TRP A 370 -6.48 -10.40 -9.45
N LYS A 371 -5.55 -9.93 -10.29
CA LYS A 371 -5.09 -8.54 -10.35
C LYS A 371 -4.65 -8.01 -8.99
N LEU A 372 -4.07 -8.88 -8.15
CA LEU A 372 -3.53 -8.47 -6.85
C LEU A 372 -2.27 -7.62 -7.04
N ASN A 373 -1.99 -6.76 -6.06
CA ASN A 373 -0.83 -5.87 -6.08
C ASN A 373 0.48 -6.65 -6.36
N PRO A 374 1.40 -6.16 -7.22
CA PRO A 374 2.68 -6.82 -7.43
C PRO A 374 3.55 -6.91 -6.16
N LYS A 375 3.34 -6.06 -5.16
CA LYS A 375 3.98 -6.22 -3.84
C LYS A 375 3.04 -6.87 -2.85
N VAL A 376 3.55 -7.87 -2.13
CA VAL A 376 2.80 -8.70 -1.18
C VAL A 376 3.29 -8.51 0.26
N ALA A 377 2.37 -8.52 1.22
CA ALA A 377 2.73 -8.70 2.63
C ALA A 377 2.77 -10.20 2.96
N LEU A 378 3.87 -10.67 3.54
CA LEU A 378 4.02 -12.09 3.88
C LEU A 378 3.69 -12.32 5.35
N GLU A 379 2.87 -13.34 5.61
CA GLU A 379 2.54 -13.78 6.96
C GLU A 379 2.95 -15.24 7.16
N GLY A 380 3.69 -15.54 8.22
CA GLY A 380 4.10 -16.91 8.52
C GLY A 380 4.01 -17.26 10.00
N VAL A 381 3.41 -18.40 10.30
CA VAL A 381 3.27 -18.93 11.66
C VAL A 381 4.11 -20.20 11.79
N SER A 382 4.93 -20.29 12.85
CA SER A 382 5.74 -21.47 13.15
C SER A 382 6.61 -21.87 11.94
N ARG A 383 6.50 -23.11 11.47
CA ARG A 383 7.18 -23.60 10.26
C ARG A 383 6.83 -22.85 8.97
N GLY A 384 5.84 -21.95 8.99
CA GLY A 384 5.57 -20.98 7.94
C GLY A 384 6.76 -20.05 7.67
N GLY A 385 7.60 -19.78 8.68
CA GLY A 385 8.84 -19.00 8.56
C GLY A 385 9.77 -19.49 7.44
N LEU A 386 9.90 -20.82 7.28
CA LEU A 386 10.71 -21.42 6.22
C LEU A 386 10.25 -21.01 4.81
N PHE A 387 8.95 -20.83 4.60
CA PHE A 387 8.39 -20.49 3.27
C PHE A 387 8.54 -19.00 2.97
N ILE A 388 8.07 -18.15 3.88
CA ILE A 388 8.04 -16.70 3.66
C ILE A 388 9.45 -16.14 3.46
N TYR A 389 10.43 -16.57 4.24
CA TYR A 389 11.79 -16.06 4.12
C TYR A 389 12.53 -16.61 2.90
N ASN A 390 12.38 -17.90 2.59
CA ASN A 390 13.01 -18.47 1.40
C ASN A 390 12.44 -17.86 0.10
N TRP A 391 11.16 -17.50 0.08
CA TRP A 391 10.58 -16.77 -1.05
C TRP A 391 11.00 -15.30 -1.05
N ALA A 392 10.95 -14.61 0.10
CA ALA A 392 11.27 -13.19 0.21
C ALA A 392 12.72 -12.86 -0.15
N LYS A 393 13.70 -13.65 0.29
CA LYS A 393 15.12 -13.45 -0.04
C LYS A 393 15.39 -13.49 -1.55
N ARG A 394 14.60 -14.27 -2.29
CA ARG A 394 14.69 -14.42 -3.75
C ARG A 394 13.86 -13.38 -4.53
N ASN A 395 12.95 -12.68 -3.85
CA ASN A 395 12.01 -11.73 -4.45
C ASN A 395 11.88 -10.44 -3.61
N PRO A 396 12.98 -9.83 -3.11
CA PRO A 396 12.91 -8.78 -2.10
C PRO A 396 12.13 -7.54 -2.58
N GLU A 397 12.17 -7.24 -3.88
CA GLU A 397 11.44 -6.13 -4.50
C GLU A 397 9.92 -6.34 -4.58
N LYS A 398 9.45 -7.59 -4.43
CA LYS A 398 8.03 -7.97 -4.45
C LYS A 398 7.41 -8.02 -3.05
N VAL A 399 8.17 -7.70 -2.00
CA VAL A 399 7.71 -7.81 -0.61
C VAL A 399 7.49 -6.42 -0.03
N ASN A 400 6.30 -6.19 0.52
CA ASN A 400 5.97 -4.97 1.27
C ASN A 400 6.52 -5.04 2.69
N CYS A 401 6.25 -6.14 3.39
CA CYS A 401 6.73 -6.43 4.75
C CYS A 401 6.57 -7.91 5.08
N ILE A 402 7.18 -8.34 6.20
CA ILE A 402 7.08 -9.69 6.74
C ILE A 402 6.57 -9.60 8.18
N TYR A 403 5.41 -10.20 8.45
CA TYR A 403 4.90 -10.44 9.80
C TYR A 403 4.98 -11.94 10.11
N ALA A 404 5.54 -12.31 11.26
CA ALA A 404 5.69 -13.71 11.60
C ALA A 404 5.46 -14.01 13.09
N GLU A 405 4.96 -15.20 13.38
CA GLU A 405 4.63 -15.64 14.74
C GLU A 405 5.38 -16.94 15.06
N ALA A 406 6.19 -16.91 16.12
CA ALA A 406 7.10 -18.01 16.49
C ALA A 406 7.81 -18.67 15.29
N PRO A 407 8.38 -17.92 14.33
CA PRO A 407 8.80 -18.47 13.06
C PRO A 407 10.00 -19.40 13.20
N VAL A 408 9.92 -20.56 12.54
CA VAL A 408 11.09 -21.39 12.29
C VAL A 408 11.95 -20.68 11.25
N CYS A 409 13.16 -20.31 11.67
CA CYS A 409 14.14 -19.60 10.85
C CYS A 409 15.37 -20.46 10.54
N ASP A 410 15.57 -21.56 11.26
CA ASP A 410 16.59 -22.56 10.96
C ASP A 410 15.99 -23.96 11.08
N PHE A 411 15.95 -24.70 9.97
CA PHE A 411 15.40 -26.04 10.01
C PHE A 411 16.23 -27.03 10.85
N LYS A 412 17.47 -26.68 11.19
CA LYS A 412 18.35 -27.48 12.06
C LYS A 412 17.92 -27.39 13.52
N SER A 413 17.33 -26.26 13.92
CA SER A 413 16.64 -26.09 15.21
C SER A 413 15.35 -26.91 15.20
N TRP A 414 14.42 -26.60 14.29
CA TRP A 414 13.21 -27.39 14.09
C TRP A 414 12.93 -27.55 12.58
N PRO A 415 12.69 -28.75 12.04
CA PRO A 415 12.43 -30.00 12.74
C PRO A 415 13.68 -30.80 13.16
N GLY A 416 14.90 -30.35 12.84
CA GLY A 416 16.11 -31.12 13.06
C GLY A 416 16.41 -31.49 14.52
N GLY A 417 16.11 -30.62 15.49
CA GLY A 417 16.37 -30.88 16.90
C GLY A 417 17.85 -31.02 17.24
N PHE A 418 18.74 -30.43 16.42
CA PHE A 418 20.19 -30.46 16.64
C PHE A 418 20.68 -29.34 17.57
N GLY A 419 19.77 -28.49 18.03
CA GLY A 419 19.96 -27.50 19.10
C GLY A 419 19.25 -27.92 20.40
N GLY A 420 18.75 -26.94 21.16
CA GLY A 420 17.90 -27.11 22.33
C GLY A 420 16.40 -27.25 22.01
N GLY A 421 15.97 -26.96 20.78
CA GLY A 421 14.60 -27.17 20.33
C GLY A 421 14.19 -28.66 20.31
N LYS A 422 12.92 -28.97 20.59
CA LYS A 422 12.43 -30.36 20.70
C LYS A 422 12.54 -31.21 19.41
N GLY A 423 12.69 -30.57 18.24
CA GLY A 423 12.74 -31.24 16.94
C GLY A 423 11.47 -32.05 16.61
N SER A 424 11.52 -32.81 15.51
CA SER A 424 10.50 -33.78 15.10
C SER A 424 11.09 -34.72 14.05
N GLU A 425 11.49 -35.92 14.46
CA GLU A 425 12.13 -36.93 13.60
C GLU A 425 11.33 -37.20 12.31
N ALA A 426 10.00 -37.32 12.42
CA ALA A 426 9.14 -37.55 11.27
C ALA A 426 9.08 -36.35 10.31
N ASP A 427 9.14 -35.11 10.82
CA ASP A 427 9.21 -33.91 9.99
C ASP A 427 10.61 -33.72 9.40
N TRP A 428 11.67 -34.15 10.10
CA TRP A 428 13.06 -34.12 9.63
C TRP A 428 13.25 -35.01 8.39
N GLU A 429 12.75 -36.25 8.42
CA GLU A 429 12.79 -37.14 7.25
C GLU A 429 12.01 -36.59 6.05
N ARG A 430 10.84 -35.99 6.31
CA ARG A 430 10.06 -35.33 5.26
C ARG A 430 10.78 -34.11 4.69
N LEU A 431 11.47 -33.34 5.53
CA LEU A 431 12.27 -32.20 5.10
C LEU A 431 13.42 -32.64 4.20
N LYS A 432 14.20 -33.66 4.60
CA LYS A 432 15.27 -34.21 3.75
C LYS A 432 14.74 -34.64 2.40
N THR A 433 13.60 -35.34 2.38
CA THR A 433 12.92 -35.72 1.13
C THR A 433 12.52 -34.50 0.29
N ALA A 434 11.95 -33.47 0.91
CA ALA A 434 11.48 -32.27 0.22
C ALA A 434 12.61 -31.40 -0.36
N TYR A 435 13.79 -31.42 0.26
CA TYR A 435 15.00 -30.74 -0.21
C TYR A 435 15.89 -31.62 -1.11
N GLY A 436 15.67 -32.94 -1.13
CA GLY A 436 16.49 -33.89 -1.88
C GLY A 436 17.81 -34.26 -1.21
N PHE A 437 17.93 -34.08 0.12
CA PHE A 437 19.13 -34.45 0.87
C PHE A 437 19.23 -35.97 1.02
N SER A 438 20.43 -36.50 0.77
CA SER A 438 20.74 -37.92 0.87
C SER A 438 21.16 -38.36 2.28
N SER A 439 21.55 -37.41 3.15
CA SER A 439 21.92 -37.69 4.54
C SER A 439 21.70 -36.50 5.48
N ASP A 440 21.81 -36.75 6.79
CA ASP A 440 21.76 -35.70 7.82
C ASP A 440 22.94 -34.74 7.70
N GLU A 441 24.13 -35.25 7.35
CA GLU A 441 25.33 -34.42 7.14
C GLU A 441 25.13 -33.42 6.01
N GLU A 442 24.48 -33.83 4.91
CA GLU A 442 24.15 -32.95 3.79
C GLU A 442 23.15 -31.85 4.22
N ALA A 443 22.10 -32.24 4.94
CA ALA A 443 21.09 -31.30 5.44
C ALA A 443 21.69 -30.30 6.46
N LEU A 444 22.54 -30.77 7.37
CA LEU A 444 23.25 -29.94 8.34
C LEU A 444 24.26 -28.98 7.69
N ALA A 445 24.84 -29.38 6.54
CA ALA A 445 25.76 -28.56 5.78
C ALA A 445 25.07 -27.45 4.96
N TYR A 446 23.74 -27.50 4.77
CA TYR A 446 22.99 -26.51 4.00
C TYR A 446 23.15 -25.08 4.56
N ARG A 447 23.34 -24.11 3.67
CA ARG A 447 23.73 -22.71 3.99
C ARG A 447 22.74 -21.66 3.48
N ASP A 448 21.51 -22.06 3.18
CA ASP A 448 20.48 -21.15 2.71
C ASP A 448 19.18 -21.28 3.53
N ASN A 449 19.31 -21.42 4.86
CA ASN A 449 18.16 -21.31 5.76
C ASN A 449 17.63 -19.86 5.80
N PRO A 450 16.42 -19.61 6.32
CA PRO A 450 15.94 -18.24 6.54
C PRO A 450 16.92 -17.31 7.28
N ILE A 451 17.71 -17.84 8.23
CA ILE A 451 18.77 -17.09 8.92
C ILE A 451 19.97 -16.70 8.03
N ASP A 452 20.10 -17.27 6.84
CA ASP A 452 21.22 -17.10 5.91
C ASP A 452 20.82 -16.26 4.67
N ASN A 453 21.79 -15.63 3.99
CA ASN A 453 21.66 -14.89 2.72
C ASN A 453 20.62 -13.74 2.75
N LEU A 454 20.61 -12.97 3.83
CA LEU A 454 19.63 -11.91 4.09
C LEU A 454 19.97 -10.55 3.42
N GLU A 455 21.12 -10.44 2.77
CA GLU A 455 21.68 -9.18 2.26
C GLU A 455 20.74 -8.49 1.27
N ALA A 456 20.21 -9.23 0.30
CA ALA A 456 19.31 -8.67 -0.71
C ALA A 456 18.00 -8.16 -0.09
N LEU A 457 17.47 -8.88 0.90
CA LEU A 457 16.25 -8.52 1.62
C LEU A 457 16.48 -7.26 2.48
N ALA A 458 17.60 -7.19 3.20
CA ALA A 458 17.97 -6.05 4.03
C ALA A 458 18.27 -4.80 3.18
N MET A 459 18.93 -4.98 2.04
CA MET A 459 19.20 -3.91 1.07
C MET A 459 17.90 -3.31 0.50
N ALA A 460 16.88 -4.13 0.28
CA ALA A 460 15.55 -3.68 -0.12
C ALA A 460 14.74 -3.03 1.02
N LYS A 461 15.29 -2.96 2.24
CA LYS A 461 14.67 -2.35 3.43
C LYS A 461 13.30 -2.93 3.78
N VAL A 462 13.10 -4.23 3.55
CA VAL A 462 11.83 -4.89 3.86
C VAL A 462 11.61 -4.90 5.39
N PRO A 463 10.54 -4.29 5.91
CA PRO A 463 10.21 -4.30 7.33
C PRO A 463 9.83 -5.70 7.83
N VAL A 464 10.38 -6.10 8.97
CA VAL A 464 10.13 -7.40 9.62
C VAL A 464 9.53 -7.20 11.01
N ARG A 465 8.46 -7.91 11.35
CA ARG A 465 7.91 -7.97 12.71
C ARG A 465 7.70 -9.41 13.15
N HIS A 466 8.31 -9.80 14.26
CA HIS A 466 8.13 -11.11 14.88
C HIS A 466 7.37 -11.01 16.20
N MET A 467 6.34 -11.83 16.37
CA MET A 467 5.67 -12.10 17.65
C MET A 467 6.22 -13.42 18.21
N ILE A 468 6.75 -13.43 19.44
CA ILE A 468 7.40 -14.61 20.01
C ILE A 468 6.95 -14.94 21.43
N GLY A 469 6.93 -16.23 21.76
CA GLY A 469 6.90 -16.71 23.14
C GLY A 469 8.33 -16.76 23.68
N LEU A 470 8.59 -16.14 24.83
CA LEU A 470 9.95 -16.09 25.41
C LEU A 470 10.48 -17.46 25.85
N ASN A 471 9.57 -18.39 26.18
CA ASN A 471 9.90 -19.71 26.69
C ASN A 471 9.51 -20.82 25.70
N ASP A 472 9.46 -20.51 24.40
CA ASP A 472 9.13 -21.48 23.36
C ASP A 472 10.24 -22.56 23.26
N GLU A 473 9.95 -23.78 23.72
CA GLU A 473 10.89 -24.90 23.62
C GLU A 473 10.77 -25.67 22.29
N VAL A 474 9.77 -25.37 21.46
CA VAL A 474 9.59 -26.04 20.15
C VAL A 474 10.39 -25.31 19.09
N VAL A 475 10.29 -23.99 19.05
CA VAL A 475 11.03 -23.10 18.15
C VAL A 475 11.74 -22.03 18.99
N PRO A 476 12.84 -22.39 19.68
CA PRO A 476 13.53 -21.46 20.58
C PRO A 476 13.91 -20.15 19.89
N PRO A 477 13.56 -18.98 20.46
CA PRO A 477 13.93 -17.69 19.89
C PRO A 477 15.44 -17.51 19.71
N ASP A 478 16.23 -18.05 20.65
CA ASP A 478 17.70 -18.05 20.63
C ASP A 478 18.30 -18.78 19.43
N GLU A 479 17.55 -19.70 18.83
CA GLU A 479 17.98 -20.48 17.66
C GLU A 479 17.34 -20.00 16.35
N ASN A 480 16.31 -19.15 16.44
CA ASN A 480 15.50 -18.75 15.30
C ASN A 480 15.40 -17.22 15.20
N THR A 481 14.46 -16.61 15.92
CA THR A 481 14.13 -15.19 15.80
C THR A 481 15.31 -14.29 16.11
N TYR A 482 16.00 -14.49 17.23
CA TYR A 482 17.08 -13.56 17.61
C TYR A 482 18.27 -13.63 16.66
N ILE A 483 18.62 -14.83 16.17
CA ILE A 483 19.68 -14.99 15.16
C ILE A 483 19.30 -14.28 13.86
N LEU A 484 18.09 -14.51 13.34
CA LEU A 484 17.64 -13.88 12.10
C LEU A 484 17.64 -12.36 12.24
N ILE A 485 17.03 -11.84 13.30
CA ILE A 485 16.83 -10.40 13.49
C ILE A 485 18.15 -9.67 13.74
N ASP A 486 19.05 -10.23 14.55
CA ASP A 486 20.39 -9.66 14.78
C ASP A 486 21.18 -9.56 13.46
N ARG A 487 21.19 -10.63 12.66
CA ARG A 487 21.84 -10.63 11.33
C ARG A 487 21.18 -9.61 10.41
N TYR A 488 19.85 -9.58 10.35
CA TYR A 488 19.10 -8.68 9.48
C TYR A 488 19.36 -7.20 9.80
N ILE A 489 19.35 -6.83 11.09
CA ILE A 489 19.63 -5.47 11.54
C ILE A 489 21.08 -5.08 11.26
N LYS A 490 22.05 -5.99 11.46
CA LYS A 490 23.47 -5.73 11.11
C LYS A 490 23.70 -5.48 9.64
N LEU A 491 22.86 -6.05 8.77
CA LEU A 491 22.84 -5.78 7.33
C LEU A 491 22.04 -4.51 6.96
N GLY A 492 21.47 -3.81 7.96
CA GLY A 492 20.72 -2.57 7.80
C GLY A 492 19.23 -2.76 7.54
N GLY A 493 18.67 -3.95 7.74
CA GLY A 493 17.24 -4.22 7.60
C GLY A 493 16.42 -3.74 8.82
N PRO A 494 15.23 -3.14 8.62
CA PRO A 494 14.36 -2.74 9.73
C PRO A 494 13.60 -3.93 10.32
N ALA A 495 13.67 -4.11 11.63
CA ALA A 495 13.01 -5.23 12.30
C ALA A 495 12.51 -4.91 13.72
N THR A 496 11.45 -5.58 14.15
CA THR A 496 10.86 -5.47 15.49
C THR A 496 10.51 -6.86 16.03
N VAL A 497 10.81 -7.10 17.31
CA VAL A 497 10.41 -8.33 18.02
C VAL A 497 9.51 -7.95 19.19
N ILE A 498 8.35 -8.59 19.28
CA ILE A 498 7.36 -8.35 20.32
C ILE A 498 7.16 -9.65 21.12
N PRO A 499 7.50 -9.67 22.43
CA PRO A 499 7.28 -10.83 23.27
C PRO A 499 5.82 -10.92 23.74
N CYS A 500 5.15 -12.02 23.42
CA CYS A 500 3.78 -12.33 23.85
C CYS A 500 3.82 -13.06 25.20
N THR A 501 3.68 -12.30 26.29
CA THR A 501 3.89 -12.82 27.66
C THR A 501 2.62 -13.03 28.46
N GLN A 502 1.47 -12.51 28.00
CA GLN A 502 0.20 -12.68 28.69
C GLN A 502 -0.61 -13.85 28.12
N GLY A 503 -1.61 -14.27 28.89
CA GLY A 503 -2.49 -15.37 28.53
C GLY A 503 -1.86 -16.75 28.66
N LYS A 504 -2.58 -17.77 28.16
CA LYS A 504 -2.20 -19.17 28.33
C LYS A 504 -1.10 -19.55 27.35
N GLN A 505 0.01 -20.05 27.89
CA GLN A 505 1.15 -20.56 27.15
C GLN A 505 1.03 -22.10 27.10
N GLU A 506 0.77 -22.65 25.93
CA GLU A 506 0.62 -24.09 25.68
C GLU A 506 1.70 -24.61 24.75
N LEU A 507 1.76 -25.94 24.57
CA LEU A 507 2.75 -26.63 23.75
C LEU A 507 4.18 -26.15 24.06
N TYR A 508 4.55 -26.19 25.34
CA TYR A 508 5.88 -25.78 25.81
C TYR A 508 6.24 -24.33 25.43
N GLY A 509 5.27 -23.42 25.49
CA GLY A 509 5.46 -21.99 25.18
C GLY A 509 5.33 -21.64 23.69
N HIS A 510 5.14 -22.61 22.79
CA HIS A 510 4.99 -22.36 21.35
C HIS A 510 3.61 -21.81 20.97
N HIS A 511 2.56 -22.19 21.72
CA HIS A 511 1.21 -21.70 21.50
C HIS A 511 0.89 -20.62 22.53
N PHE A 512 0.71 -19.40 22.04
CA PHE A 512 0.40 -18.22 22.85
C PHE A 512 -0.61 -17.34 22.13
N PRO A 513 -1.45 -16.57 22.83
CA PRO A 513 -2.35 -15.62 22.20
C PRO A 513 -1.59 -14.39 21.68
N ILE A 514 -2.09 -13.80 20.60
CA ILE A 514 -1.72 -12.44 20.19
C ILE A 514 -2.65 -11.46 20.89
N GLU A 515 -2.12 -10.74 21.88
CA GLU A 515 -2.89 -9.79 22.69
C GLU A 515 -3.39 -8.58 21.88
N THR A 516 -2.64 -8.21 20.83
CA THR A 516 -2.90 -7.01 20.02
C THR A 516 -2.89 -7.31 18.52
N PRO A 517 -3.84 -8.10 17.98
CA PRO A 517 -3.90 -8.42 16.54
C PRO A 517 -3.95 -7.17 15.64
N ARG A 518 -4.49 -6.07 16.17
CA ARG A 518 -4.48 -4.74 15.55
C ARG A 518 -3.07 -4.26 15.23
N GLN A 519 -2.08 -4.46 16.12
CA GLN A 519 -0.70 -4.03 15.86
C GLN A 519 -0.07 -4.77 14.67
N GLY A 520 -0.40 -6.06 14.49
CA GLY A 520 0.04 -6.83 13.31
C GLY A 520 -0.63 -6.34 12.02
N ALA A 521 -1.95 -6.10 12.07
CA ALA A 521 -2.71 -5.56 10.94
C ALA A 521 -2.20 -4.16 10.53
N ASP A 522 -2.01 -3.27 11.51
CA ASP A 522 -1.51 -1.92 11.30
C ASP A 522 -0.09 -1.93 10.74
N PHE A 523 0.77 -2.82 11.24
CA PHE A 523 2.11 -3.03 10.67
C PHE A 523 2.04 -3.39 9.18
N ILE A 524 1.20 -4.35 8.78
CA ILE A 524 1.02 -4.72 7.37
C ILE A 524 0.50 -3.53 6.56
N LYS A 525 -0.53 -2.84 7.07
CA LYS A 525 -1.16 -1.70 6.42
C LYS A 525 -0.19 -0.55 6.18
N TYR A 526 0.63 -0.20 7.16
CA TYR A 526 1.56 0.93 7.08
C TYR A 526 2.77 0.68 6.18
N HIS A 527 3.12 -0.58 5.94
CA HIS A 527 4.23 -0.95 5.06
C HIS A 527 3.79 -1.45 3.69
N THR A 528 2.47 -1.50 3.42
CA THR A 528 1.94 -1.87 2.11
C THR A 528 1.94 -0.66 1.18
N ALA A 529 2.71 -0.74 0.09
CA ALA A 529 2.66 0.26 -0.98
C ALA A 529 1.39 0.08 -1.82
N LEU A 530 0.49 1.06 -1.74
CA LEU A 530 -0.66 1.17 -2.65
C LEU A 530 -0.20 1.83 -3.96
N PRO A 531 -0.86 1.56 -5.12
CA PRO A 531 -0.54 2.24 -6.38
C PRO A 531 -0.57 3.75 -6.21
N GLU A 532 0.16 4.46 -7.08
CA GLU A 532 0.37 5.91 -7.06
C GLU A 532 -0.94 6.63 -6.66
N GLN A 533 -0.88 7.35 -5.53
CA GLN A 533 -2.05 8.04 -5.00
C GLN A 533 -2.51 9.03 -6.07
N LEU A 534 -3.81 9.06 -6.38
CA LEU A 534 -4.35 10.07 -7.31
C LEU A 534 -4.02 11.47 -6.78
N LEU A 535 -3.99 11.62 -5.45
CA LEU A 535 -3.63 12.83 -4.76
C LEU A 535 -2.52 12.60 -3.74
N HIS A 536 -1.54 13.49 -3.75
CA HIS A 536 -0.42 13.51 -2.83
C HIS A 536 -0.74 14.35 -1.58
N SER A 537 -0.50 13.80 -0.38
CA SER A 537 -0.84 14.48 0.88
C SER A 537 -0.10 15.82 1.04
N GLU A 538 1.13 15.91 0.54
CA GLU A 538 1.96 17.13 0.60
C GLU A 538 1.32 18.34 -0.09
N ASN A 539 0.37 18.14 -1.00
CA ASN A 539 -0.36 19.22 -1.66
C ASN A 539 -1.31 19.97 -0.70
N TYR A 540 -1.58 19.40 0.49
CA TYR A 540 -2.49 19.96 1.49
C TYR A 540 -1.74 20.47 2.73
N HIS A 541 -0.42 20.54 2.65
CA HIS A 541 0.46 20.90 3.76
C HIS A 541 1.07 22.28 3.55
N HIS A 542 1.17 23.05 4.62
CA HIS A 542 2.01 24.25 4.65
C HIS A 542 3.04 24.11 5.77
N GLN A 543 4.29 23.85 5.40
CA GLN A 543 5.38 23.62 6.37
C GLN A 543 5.76 24.89 7.16
N ARG A 544 5.71 26.07 6.53
CA ARG A 544 6.16 27.36 7.13
C ARG A 544 7.58 27.24 7.72
N ASN A 545 7.79 27.59 8.99
CA ASN A 545 9.09 27.41 9.65
C ASN A 545 9.43 25.93 9.95
N GLY A 546 8.53 25.00 9.62
CA GLY A 546 8.67 23.58 9.89
C GLY A 546 8.52 23.26 11.37
N ILE A 547 8.97 22.06 11.73
CA ILE A 547 8.95 21.53 13.10
C ILE A 547 10.33 20.94 13.46
N ARG A 548 11.38 21.72 13.18
CA ARG A 548 12.76 21.29 13.36
C ARG A 548 13.15 21.11 14.82
N ASN A 549 12.60 21.92 15.74
CA ASN A 549 13.05 21.93 17.13
C ASN A 549 12.68 20.63 17.86
N SER A 550 11.49 20.10 17.59
CA SER A 550 11.01 18.82 18.11
C SER A 550 11.90 17.66 17.64
N LEU A 551 12.30 17.63 16.36
CA LEU A 551 13.29 16.67 15.86
C LEU A 551 14.59 16.71 16.64
N LEU A 552 15.17 17.92 16.81
CA LEU A 552 16.43 18.10 17.54
C LEU A 552 16.27 17.70 19.01
N LYS A 553 15.16 18.05 19.64
CA LYS A 553 14.82 17.69 21.02
C LYS A 553 14.80 16.17 21.21
N PHE A 554 14.07 15.46 20.32
CA PHE A 554 13.96 14.01 20.37
C PHE A 554 15.32 13.34 20.13
N GLN A 555 16.08 13.81 19.13
CA GLN A 555 17.35 13.17 18.78
C GLN A 555 18.50 13.46 19.75
N GLN A 556 18.61 14.69 20.27
CA GLN A 556 19.74 15.12 21.08
C GLN A 556 19.50 14.88 22.57
N GLU A 557 18.32 15.24 23.08
CA GLU A 557 18.01 15.11 24.50
C GLU A 557 17.34 13.78 24.84
N LYS A 558 16.91 13.00 23.83
CA LYS A 558 16.25 11.71 24.02
C LYS A 558 15.01 11.80 24.91
N LYS A 559 14.35 12.96 24.89
CA LYS A 559 13.08 13.23 25.57
C LYS A 559 12.14 13.98 24.65
N GLY A 560 10.83 13.74 24.77
CA GLY A 560 9.83 14.50 24.03
C GLY A 560 8.50 14.57 24.77
N ARG A 561 8.01 15.78 25.01
CA ARG A 561 6.67 16.00 25.57
C ARG A 561 5.73 16.51 24.48
N VAL A 562 4.82 15.64 24.03
CA VAL A 562 3.99 15.86 22.84
C VAL A 562 2.52 15.94 23.26
N ALA A 563 1.83 17.00 22.86
CA ALA A 563 0.43 17.22 23.19
C ALA A 563 -0.49 17.11 21.97
N PHE A 564 -1.68 16.58 22.20
CA PHE A 564 -2.75 16.50 21.21
C PHE A 564 -3.98 17.20 21.76
N LEU A 565 -4.20 18.45 21.33
CA LEU A 565 -5.26 19.32 21.80
C LEU A 565 -6.37 19.38 20.75
N GLY A 566 -7.62 19.21 21.20
CA GLY A 566 -8.76 19.33 20.31
C GLY A 566 -10.05 18.76 20.84
N GLY A 567 -10.96 18.44 19.90
CA GLY A 567 -12.31 18.00 20.17
C GLY A 567 -12.49 16.49 20.34
N SER A 568 -13.68 16.00 19.94
CA SER A 568 -14.05 14.58 20.07
C SER A 568 -13.26 13.65 19.15
N ILE A 569 -12.87 14.11 17.96
CA ILE A 569 -12.07 13.32 17.01
C ILE A 569 -10.65 13.10 17.57
N THR A 570 -10.08 14.12 18.23
CA THR A 570 -8.80 14.03 18.96
C THR A 570 -8.91 13.19 20.23
N TYR A 571 -10.06 13.18 20.90
CA TYR A 571 -10.31 12.33 22.10
C TYR A 571 -10.36 10.84 21.76
N ASN A 572 -11.01 10.48 20.65
CA ASN A 572 -11.17 9.10 20.21
C ASN A 572 -9.81 8.48 19.80
N GLY A 573 -9.66 7.18 20.02
CA GLY A 573 -8.49 6.45 19.53
C GLY A 573 -8.44 6.40 18.00
N GLY A 574 -7.23 6.32 17.44
CA GLY A 574 -7.03 6.32 15.98
C GLY A 574 -5.76 7.06 15.53
N TRP A 575 -5.93 8.20 14.87
CA TRP A 575 -4.81 8.93 14.25
C TRP A 575 -3.74 9.31 15.28
N ARG A 576 -4.16 9.77 16.46
CA ARG A 576 -3.28 10.22 17.54
C ARG A 576 -2.39 9.10 18.04
N ASP A 577 -2.99 7.94 18.32
CA ASP A 577 -2.27 6.75 18.80
C ASP A 577 -1.28 6.27 17.74
N SER A 578 -1.65 6.38 16.46
CA SER A 578 -0.77 6.06 15.33
C SER A 578 0.41 7.03 15.23
N VAL A 579 0.19 8.34 15.47
CA VAL A 579 1.28 9.33 15.58
C VAL A 579 2.20 9.00 16.76
N SER A 580 1.65 8.67 17.93
CA SER A 580 2.45 8.28 19.10
C SER A 580 3.33 7.07 18.81
N ASN A 581 2.75 6.01 18.22
CA ASN A 581 3.49 4.81 17.82
C ASN A 581 4.57 5.15 16.79
N TYR A 582 4.26 5.96 15.78
CA TYR A 582 5.23 6.40 14.78
C TYR A 582 6.41 7.15 15.39
N LEU A 583 6.16 8.05 16.35
CA LEU A 583 7.23 8.79 17.03
C LEU A 583 8.12 7.85 17.85
N GLN A 584 7.53 6.89 18.56
CA GLN A 584 8.28 5.88 19.32
C GLN A 584 9.09 4.96 18.39
N GLU A 585 8.53 4.53 17.26
CA GLU A 585 9.23 3.70 16.27
C GLU A 585 10.37 4.46 15.58
N ARG A 586 10.17 5.75 15.24
CA ARG A 586 11.17 6.59 14.59
C ARG A 586 12.31 6.98 15.53
N PHE A 587 12.01 7.18 16.81
CA PHE A 587 12.99 7.60 17.83
C PHE A 587 13.02 6.60 19.00
N PRO A 588 13.50 5.37 18.79
CA PRO A 588 13.40 4.28 19.77
C PRO A 588 14.13 4.56 21.08
N ASP A 589 15.15 5.43 21.06
CA ASP A 589 15.92 5.82 22.25
C ASP A 589 15.30 7.02 23.01
N THR A 590 14.16 7.56 22.57
CA THR A 590 13.55 8.77 23.15
C THR A 590 12.44 8.42 24.12
N GLU A 591 12.52 8.95 25.34
CA GLU A 591 11.44 8.87 26.33
C GLU A 591 10.35 9.90 25.97
N PHE A 592 9.15 9.42 25.61
CA PHE A 592 8.02 10.28 25.28
C PHE A 592 6.98 10.36 26.40
N GLU A 593 6.53 11.58 26.69
CA GLU A 593 5.29 11.86 27.41
C GLU A 593 4.24 12.36 26.41
N PHE A 594 3.18 11.56 26.20
CA PHE A 594 2.06 11.93 25.34
C PHE A 594 0.90 12.48 26.17
N ILE A 595 0.43 13.67 25.82
CA ILE A 595 -0.66 14.36 26.51
C ILE A 595 -1.91 14.31 25.65
N GLU A 596 -2.87 13.49 26.07
CA GLU A 596 -4.17 13.31 25.41
C GLU A 596 -5.16 14.39 25.85
N ALA A 597 -4.98 15.60 25.32
CA ALA A 597 -5.80 16.76 25.68
C ALA A 597 -7.05 16.94 24.79
N GLY A 598 -7.56 15.87 24.16
CA GLY A 598 -8.82 15.89 23.42
C GLY A 598 -10.02 15.88 24.37
N ILE A 599 -11.00 16.79 24.20
CA ILE A 599 -12.24 16.77 24.99
C ILE A 599 -13.45 16.95 24.05
N PRO A 600 -14.43 16.02 24.07
CA PRO A 600 -15.58 16.10 23.17
C PRO A 600 -16.32 17.44 23.23
N SER A 601 -16.63 17.98 22.05
CA SER A 601 -17.37 19.25 21.83
C SER A 601 -16.59 20.54 22.10
N MET A 602 -15.30 20.43 22.44
CA MET A 602 -14.44 21.60 22.67
C MET A 602 -13.70 21.99 21.38
N GLY A 603 -13.75 23.28 21.04
CA GLY A 603 -12.93 23.92 19.99
C GLY A 603 -11.81 24.77 20.59
N SER A 604 -11.34 25.77 19.85
CA SER A 604 -10.18 26.59 20.22
C SER A 604 -10.45 27.47 21.43
N THR A 605 -11.65 28.06 21.58
CA THR A 605 -11.98 28.89 22.74
C THR A 605 -11.81 28.15 24.07
N PRO A 606 -12.50 27.04 24.35
CA PRO A 606 -12.28 26.30 25.59
C PRO A 606 -10.84 25.78 25.71
N ALA A 607 -10.18 25.41 24.59
CA ALA A 607 -8.79 24.99 24.58
C ALA A 607 -7.84 26.08 25.09
N ALA A 608 -8.00 27.34 24.66
CA ALA A 608 -7.18 28.46 25.09
C ALA A 608 -7.25 28.70 26.61
N PHE A 609 -8.41 28.50 27.23
CA PHE A 609 -8.59 28.71 28.68
C PHE A 609 -8.24 27.51 29.55
N ARG A 610 -8.29 26.29 29.01
CA ARG A 610 -7.92 25.06 29.76
C ARG A 610 -6.47 24.64 29.55
N LEU A 611 -5.74 25.32 28.67
CA LEU A 611 -4.39 24.96 28.27
C LEU A 611 -3.44 24.78 29.46
N GLU A 612 -3.51 25.70 30.45
CA GLU A 612 -2.69 25.59 31.66
C GLU A 612 -2.97 24.28 32.42
N ARG A 613 -4.25 23.94 32.61
CA ARG A 613 -4.67 22.74 33.35
C ARG A 613 -4.35 21.45 32.59
N ASP A 614 -4.65 21.41 31.30
CA ASP A 614 -4.71 20.16 30.53
C ASP A 614 -3.42 19.84 29.77
N VAL A 615 -2.59 20.86 29.49
CA VAL A 615 -1.37 20.69 28.68
C VAL A 615 -0.14 21.13 29.46
N LEU A 616 -0.18 22.30 30.11
CA LEU A 616 1.01 22.91 30.72
C LEU A 616 1.22 22.58 32.21
N ALA A 617 0.26 21.94 32.88
CA ALA A 617 0.35 21.63 34.31
C ALA A 617 1.54 20.72 34.66
N GLY A 618 1.95 19.85 33.73
CA GLY A 618 3.13 18.99 33.85
C GLY A 618 4.43 19.63 33.34
N GLY A 619 4.39 20.88 32.86
CA GLY A 619 5.55 21.59 32.31
C GLY A 619 5.34 22.09 30.87
N PRO A 620 6.42 22.60 30.23
CA PRO A 620 6.38 22.97 28.81
C PRO A 620 6.15 21.77 27.89
N VAL A 621 5.65 21.99 26.68
CA VAL A 621 5.55 20.97 25.61
C VAL A 621 6.55 21.27 24.50
N ASP A 622 7.03 20.23 23.83
CA ASP A 622 8.01 20.34 22.74
C ASP A 622 7.34 20.35 21.36
N LEU A 623 6.22 19.63 21.24
CA LEU A 623 5.40 19.56 20.02
C LEU A 623 3.91 19.56 20.39
N LEU A 624 3.13 20.43 19.78
CA LEU A 624 1.67 20.47 19.90
C LEU A 624 1.00 20.17 18.55
N PHE A 625 0.06 19.22 18.54
CA PHE A 625 -0.94 19.09 17.50
C PHE A 625 -2.25 19.73 17.99
N GLU A 626 -2.75 20.73 17.28
CA GLU A 626 -3.99 21.43 17.59
C GLU A 626 -5.04 21.22 16.49
N GLU A 627 -6.24 20.79 16.89
CA GLU A 627 -7.39 20.68 15.98
C GLU A 627 -8.66 21.21 16.64
N ALA A 628 -9.30 22.18 15.97
CA ALA A 628 -10.53 22.80 16.46
C ALA A 628 -11.54 23.14 15.36
N ALA A 629 -11.24 22.87 14.09
CA ALA A 629 -11.96 23.43 12.95
C ALA A 629 -13.42 22.95 12.87
N VAL A 630 -13.68 21.68 13.19
CA VAL A 630 -15.04 21.13 13.22
C VAL A 630 -15.85 21.68 14.39
N ASN A 631 -15.21 21.89 15.54
CA ASN A 631 -15.90 22.34 16.75
C ASN A 631 -16.12 23.85 16.80
N ASP A 632 -15.18 24.66 16.33
CA ASP A 632 -15.32 26.12 16.29
C ASP A 632 -16.51 26.56 15.42
N ALA A 633 -16.62 25.98 14.23
CA ALA A 633 -17.75 26.22 13.32
C ALA A 633 -19.07 25.74 13.94
N THR A 634 -19.14 24.47 14.38
CA THR A 634 -20.38 23.87 14.93
C THR A 634 -20.85 24.57 16.21
N ASN A 635 -19.93 25.11 17.02
CA ASN A 635 -20.26 25.79 18.26
C ASN A 635 -20.69 27.25 18.07
N GLY A 636 -20.77 27.73 16.81
CA GLY A 636 -21.24 29.09 16.49
C GLY A 636 -20.27 30.19 16.95
N ARG A 637 -18.97 29.89 17.04
CA ARG A 637 -17.97 30.89 17.43
C ARG A 637 -17.82 31.92 16.33
N SER A 638 -17.79 33.20 16.69
CA SER A 638 -17.52 34.26 15.71
C SER A 638 -16.10 34.17 15.16
N SER A 639 -15.87 34.67 13.95
CA SER A 639 -14.53 34.70 13.33
C SER A 639 -13.49 35.41 14.20
N GLN A 640 -13.88 36.49 14.88
CA GLN A 640 -12.99 37.17 15.82
C GLN A 640 -12.63 36.28 17.03
N GLU A 641 -13.60 35.58 17.60
CA GLU A 641 -13.37 34.70 18.75
C GLU A 641 -12.46 33.51 18.38
N GLN A 642 -12.66 32.93 17.19
CA GLN A 642 -11.81 31.85 16.67
C GLN A 642 -10.35 32.32 16.51
N VAL A 643 -10.13 33.52 15.96
CA VAL A 643 -8.78 34.11 15.82
C VAL A 643 -8.15 34.37 17.19
N ARG A 644 -8.88 35.01 18.12
CA ARG A 644 -8.39 35.30 19.48
C ARG A 644 -7.99 34.04 20.24
N ALA A 645 -8.78 32.98 20.10
CA ALA A 645 -8.54 31.71 20.77
C ALA A 645 -7.34 30.96 20.18
N MET A 646 -7.29 30.79 18.86
CA MET A 646 -6.18 30.10 18.19
C MET A 646 -4.85 30.86 18.40
N GLU A 647 -4.88 32.20 18.30
CA GLU A 647 -3.73 33.05 18.64
C GLU A 647 -3.32 32.89 20.10
N GLY A 648 -4.30 32.85 21.01
CA GLY A 648 -4.08 32.61 22.43
C GLY A 648 -3.33 31.30 22.69
N ILE A 649 -3.76 30.19 22.07
CA ILE A 649 -3.09 28.88 22.19
C ILE A 649 -1.63 28.98 21.72
N VAL A 650 -1.39 29.49 20.51
CA VAL A 650 -0.03 29.59 19.93
C VAL A 650 0.89 30.42 20.81
N ARG A 651 0.42 31.59 21.26
CA ARG A 651 1.19 32.49 22.13
C ARG A 651 1.44 31.88 23.50
N HIS A 652 0.44 31.26 24.13
CA HIS A 652 0.58 30.65 25.45
C HIS A 652 1.62 29.52 25.44
N ILE A 653 1.54 28.62 24.45
CA ILE A 653 2.55 27.55 24.25
C ILE A 653 3.94 28.14 24.11
N ARG A 654 4.13 29.12 23.21
CA ARG A 654 5.45 29.72 22.94
C ARG A 654 5.97 30.61 24.08
N ARG A 655 5.11 31.11 24.97
CA ARG A 655 5.55 31.76 26.22
C ARG A 655 6.06 30.75 27.24
N SER A 656 5.41 29.59 27.34
CA SER A 656 5.86 28.49 28.21
C SER A 656 7.15 27.84 27.68
N ASN A 657 7.23 27.62 26.37
CA ASN A 657 8.42 27.12 25.68
C ASN A 657 8.63 27.85 24.36
N PRO A 658 9.57 28.81 24.29
CA PRO A 658 9.87 29.54 23.06
C PRO A 658 10.38 28.68 21.90
N ALA A 659 10.80 27.44 22.16
CA ALA A 659 11.25 26.52 21.12
C ALA A 659 10.15 25.53 20.68
N ALA A 660 8.96 25.57 21.27
CA ALA A 660 7.89 24.62 20.97
C ALA A 660 7.45 24.70 19.52
N ASP A 661 7.40 23.53 18.88
CA ASP A 661 6.80 23.35 17.57
C ASP A 661 5.29 23.14 17.70
N ILE A 662 4.54 23.63 16.72
CA ILE A 662 3.09 23.55 16.69
C ILE A 662 2.66 23.15 15.28
N VAL A 663 1.65 22.28 15.18
CA VAL A 663 0.99 21.89 13.94
C VAL A 663 -0.51 22.10 14.12
N ILE A 664 -1.11 22.97 13.30
CA ILE A 664 -2.57 23.17 13.28
C ILE A 664 -3.16 22.27 12.19
N MET A 665 -4.20 21.52 12.53
CA MET A 665 -4.88 20.61 11.62
C MET A 665 -6.34 21.04 11.45
N HIS A 666 -6.91 20.75 10.28
CA HIS A 666 -8.30 21.08 9.99
C HIS A 666 -9.06 19.81 9.59
N PHE A 667 -9.85 19.22 10.49
CA PHE A 667 -10.63 18.02 10.16
C PHE A 667 -11.84 18.32 9.26
N VAL A 668 -12.28 17.29 8.53
CA VAL A 668 -13.37 17.35 7.57
C VAL A 668 -14.74 17.18 8.26
N ASP A 669 -15.75 17.87 7.72
CA ASP A 669 -17.17 17.60 7.96
C ASP A 669 -17.97 17.90 6.68
N PRO A 670 -19.24 17.46 6.57
CA PRO A 670 -20.02 17.63 5.34
C PRO A 670 -20.16 19.08 4.87
N GLU A 671 -20.28 20.04 5.78
CA GLU A 671 -20.41 21.47 5.44
C GLU A 671 -19.10 22.00 4.83
N LYS A 672 -17.95 21.62 5.40
CA LYS A 672 -16.64 21.96 4.83
C LYS A 672 -16.42 21.31 3.46
N MET A 673 -16.90 20.08 3.26
CA MET A 673 -16.83 19.42 1.95
C MET A 673 -17.65 20.18 0.90
N GLU A 674 -18.85 20.63 1.25
CA GLU A 674 -19.70 21.45 0.38
C GLU A 674 -19.03 22.78 0.03
N ASP A 675 -18.44 23.46 1.02
CA ASP A 675 -17.66 24.67 0.81
C ASP A 675 -16.54 24.42 -0.22
N TYR A 676 -15.69 23.41 -0.03
CA TYR A 676 -14.60 23.10 -0.97
C TYR A 676 -15.09 22.72 -2.37
N ARG A 677 -16.14 21.91 -2.48
CA ARG A 677 -16.77 21.55 -3.78
C ARG A 677 -17.33 22.76 -4.52
N SER A 678 -17.74 23.79 -3.78
CA SER A 678 -18.18 25.07 -4.35
C SER A 678 -17.03 26.04 -4.66
N GLY A 679 -15.76 25.63 -4.44
CA GLY A 679 -14.58 26.48 -4.63
C GLY A 679 -14.35 27.50 -3.50
N LYS A 680 -15.00 27.32 -2.34
CA LYS A 680 -14.90 28.19 -1.17
C LYS A 680 -14.04 27.52 -0.09
N ILE A 681 -13.18 28.31 0.55
CA ILE A 681 -12.45 27.86 1.76
C ILE A 681 -13.36 28.11 2.97
N PRO A 682 -13.60 27.12 3.85
CA PRO A 682 -14.38 27.32 5.08
C PRO A 682 -13.83 28.46 5.93
N GLU A 683 -14.71 29.33 6.46
CA GLU A 683 -14.31 30.54 7.20
C GLU A 683 -13.43 30.22 8.42
N VAL A 684 -13.76 29.15 9.15
CA VAL A 684 -12.95 28.67 10.29
C VAL A 684 -11.52 28.32 9.89
N ILE A 685 -11.33 27.70 8.72
CA ILE A 685 -10.00 27.35 8.21
C ILE A 685 -9.25 28.62 7.80
N GLN A 686 -9.93 29.60 7.20
CA GLN A 686 -9.31 30.91 6.90
C GLN A 686 -8.83 31.61 8.18
N ASN A 687 -9.60 31.56 9.26
CA ASN A 687 -9.25 32.15 10.55
C ASN A 687 -8.05 31.46 11.20
N HIS A 688 -8.02 30.13 11.20
CA HIS A 688 -6.90 29.35 11.74
C HIS A 688 -5.62 29.55 10.89
N GLU A 689 -5.73 29.54 9.57
CA GLU A 689 -4.62 29.83 8.64
C GLU A 689 -4.08 31.26 8.79
N LYS A 690 -4.94 32.25 9.07
CA LYS A 690 -4.51 33.62 9.36
C LYS A 690 -3.58 33.67 10.57
N VAL A 691 -3.93 32.95 11.64
CA VAL A 691 -3.06 32.83 12.83
C VAL A 691 -1.78 32.06 12.48
N ALA A 692 -1.92 30.92 11.81
CA ALA A 692 -0.77 30.09 11.46
C ALA A 692 0.25 30.83 10.59
N ALA A 693 -0.21 31.61 9.60
CA ALA A 693 0.65 32.43 8.75
C ALA A 693 1.37 33.53 9.54
N HIS A 694 0.69 34.21 10.46
CA HIS A 694 1.29 35.26 11.28
C HIS A 694 2.41 34.73 12.19
N TYR A 695 2.21 33.54 12.77
CA TYR A 695 3.16 32.91 13.68
C TYR A 695 4.11 31.90 13.00
N GLN A 696 4.02 31.75 11.66
CA GLN A 696 4.79 30.77 10.88
C GLN A 696 4.66 29.33 11.41
N VAL A 697 3.45 28.95 11.81
CA VAL A 697 3.09 27.61 12.33
C VAL A 697 2.66 26.70 11.18
N GLY A 698 3.16 25.46 11.16
CA GLY A 698 2.82 24.50 10.12
C GLY A 698 1.35 24.08 10.17
N THR A 699 0.75 23.82 9.00
CA THR A 699 -0.66 23.40 8.92
C THR A 699 -0.90 22.23 7.99
N ILE A 700 -1.96 21.47 8.29
CA ILE A 700 -2.44 20.32 7.50
C ILE A 700 -3.94 20.50 7.22
N ASN A 701 -4.30 20.65 5.95
CA ASN A 701 -5.69 20.83 5.53
C ASN A 701 -6.37 19.49 5.21
N LEU A 702 -6.64 18.72 6.26
CA LEU A 702 -7.28 17.39 6.14
C LEU A 702 -8.72 17.50 5.61
N ALA A 703 -9.39 18.61 5.84
CA ALA A 703 -10.71 18.91 5.30
C ALA A 703 -10.69 18.92 3.77
N LYS A 704 -9.75 19.66 3.18
CA LYS A 704 -9.58 19.72 1.73
C LYS A 704 -9.08 18.39 1.17
N GLU A 705 -8.08 17.79 1.82
CA GLU A 705 -7.50 16.51 1.38
C GLU A 705 -8.55 15.41 1.30
N VAL A 706 -9.33 15.21 2.37
CA VAL A 706 -10.36 14.17 2.39
C VAL A 706 -11.44 14.46 1.34
N THR A 707 -11.84 15.72 1.17
CA THR A 707 -12.83 16.11 0.15
C THR A 707 -12.33 15.75 -1.24
N GLU A 708 -11.14 16.19 -1.62
CA GLU A 708 -10.61 15.95 -2.97
C GLU A 708 -10.29 14.47 -3.21
N ARG A 709 -9.84 13.72 -2.19
CA ARG A 709 -9.65 12.25 -2.31
C ARG A 709 -10.97 11.51 -2.51
N ILE A 710 -12.04 11.93 -1.84
CA ILE A 710 -13.39 11.40 -2.08
C ILE A 710 -13.85 11.74 -3.49
N ASP A 711 -13.68 12.98 -3.93
CA ASP A 711 -14.09 13.43 -5.26
C ASP A 711 -13.26 12.78 -6.39
N ALA A 712 -12.00 12.39 -6.11
CA ALA A 712 -11.15 11.60 -6.99
C ALA A 712 -11.48 10.09 -6.98
N GLY A 713 -12.41 9.64 -6.13
CA GLY A 713 -12.83 8.24 -6.04
C GLY A 713 -11.83 7.33 -5.32
N GLU A 714 -10.92 7.89 -4.50
CA GLU A 714 -10.00 7.07 -3.70
C GLU A 714 -10.70 6.31 -2.56
N PHE A 715 -11.77 6.88 -2.02
CA PHE A 715 -12.67 6.31 -1.01
C PHE A 715 -13.93 7.18 -0.92
N SER A 716 -14.86 6.85 -0.02
CA SER A 716 -16.16 7.51 0.10
C SER A 716 -16.48 8.00 1.52
N TRP A 717 -17.39 8.97 1.61
CA TRP A 717 -17.86 9.48 2.90
C TRP A 717 -18.70 8.45 3.65
N GLU A 718 -19.73 7.90 3.00
CA GLU A 718 -20.75 7.06 3.64
C GLU A 718 -20.19 5.69 4.05
N ASP A 719 -19.30 5.15 3.23
CA ASP A 719 -18.88 3.77 3.35
C ASP A 719 -17.52 3.61 4.05
N ASP A 720 -16.56 4.49 3.76
CA ASP A 720 -15.20 4.36 4.27
C ASP A 720 -14.94 5.32 5.43
N PHE A 721 -15.29 6.60 5.28
CA PHE A 721 -15.14 7.59 6.35
C PHE A 721 -16.21 7.44 7.45
N LYS A 722 -17.39 6.95 7.06
CA LYS A 722 -18.64 6.76 7.84
C LYS A 722 -19.35 8.05 8.23
N ASP A 723 -18.71 8.88 9.04
CA ASP A 723 -19.28 10.13 9.52
C ASP A 723 -18.19 11.08 10.06
N LEU A 724 -18.60 12.14 10.77
CA LEU A 724 -17.71 13.11 11.39
C LEU A 724 -16.68 12.48 12.34
N HIS A 725 -17.01 11.37 12.99
CA HIS A 725 -16.13 10.57 13.83
C HIS A 725 -15.57 9.41 12.99
N PRO A 726 -14.48 9.64 12.25
CA PRO A 726 -14.07 8.73 11.19
C PRO A 726 -13.87 7.30 11.69
N SER A 727 -14.22 6.36 10.82
CA SER A 727 -13.89 4.94 10.99
C SER A 727 -12.37 4.73 11.17
N PRO A 728 -11.92 3.52 11.57
CA PRO A 728 -10.49 3.19 11.59
C PRO A 728 -9.77 3.45 10.25
N PHE A 729 -10.48 3.33 9.12
CA PHE A 729 -9.94 3.72 7.82
C PHE A 729 -9.71 5.23 7.72
N GLY A 730 -10.73 6.04 8.04
CA GLY A 730 -10.63 7.51 7.99
C GLY A 730 -9.59 8.06 8.97
N GLN A 731 -9.48 7.45 10.16
CA GLN A 731 -8.40 7.72 11.12
C GLN A 731 -7.02 7.45 10.51
N GLY A 732 -6.90 6.38 9.71
CA GLY A 732 -5.69 6.07 8.95
C GLY A 732 -5.39 7.07 7.83
N VAL A 733 -6.40 7.67 7.20
CA VAL A 733 -6.20 8.76 6.21
C VAL A 733 -5.55 9.96 6.89
N TYR A 734 -6.09 10.39 8.03
CA TYR A 734 -5.50 11.48 8.82
C TYR A 734 -4.06 11.17 9.25
N PHE A 735 -3.82 9.99 9.80
CA PHE A 735 -2.48 9.58 10.22
C PHE A 735 -1.47 9.61 9.06
N ARG A 736 -1.81 9.09 7.88
CA ARG A 736 -0.89 9.08 6.72
C ARG A 736 -0.50 10.50 6.29
N SER A 737 -1.46 11.42 6.27
CA SER A 737 -1.18 12.82 5.93
C SER A 737 -0.29 13.49 7.00
N ILE A 738 -0.57 13.25 8.28
CA ILE A 738 0.26 13.75 9.39
C ILE A 738 1.68 13.17 9.32
N LYS A 739 1.83 11.86 9.12
CA LYS A 739 3.13 11.21 8.95
C LYS A 739 3.91 11.82 7.78
N THR A 740 3.24 12.04 6.65
CA THR A 740 3.85 12.68 5.47
C THR A 740 4.33 14.10 5.79
N PHE A 741 3.52 14.88 6.53
CA PHE A 741 3.91 16.21 6.99
C PHE A 741 5.18 16.15 7.86
N LEU A 742 5.22 15.25 8.85
CA LEU A 742 6.36 15.08 9.76
C LEU A 742 7.63 14.66 9.00
N GLU A 743 7.50 13.69 8.08
CA GLU A 743 8.62 13.18 7.29
C GLU A 743 9.22 14.27 6.39
N ASN A 744 8.38 15.03 5.72
CA ASN A 744 8.81 16.13 4.86
C ASN A 744 9.47 17.24 5.69
N ALA A 745 8.88 17.61 6.83
CA ALA A 745 9.44 18.62 7.73
C ALA A 745 10.84 18.26 8.26
N TRP A 746 11.13 16.97 8.39
CA TRP A 746 12.38 16.47 8.95
C TRP A 746 13.41 16.00 7.92
N SER A 747 12.99 15.76 6.67
CA SER A 747 13.82 15.19 5.60
C SER A 747 15.10 15.99 5.29
N GLU A 748 15.08 17.32 5.42
CA GLU A 748 16.23 18.20 5.12
C GLU A 748 17.08 18.55 6.36
N THR A 749 16.71 18.07 7.55
CA THR A 749 17.40 18.42 8.79
C THR A 749 18.46 17.37 9.16
N VAL A 750 19.72 17.65 8.85
CA VAL A 750 20.86 16.90 9.40
C VAL A 750 21.16 17.40 10.82
N ALA A 751 21.06 16.51 11.79
CA ALA A 751 21.01 16.82 13.22
C ALA A 751 22.36 17.03 13.91
N GLU A 752 23.46 16.60 13.28
CA GLU A 752 24.74 16.39 13.95
C GLU A 752 25.38 17.69 14.49
N ASP A 753 25.01 18.88 13.98
CA ASP A 753 25.59 20.17 14.41
C ASP A 753 24.57 21.31 14.66
N LYS A 754 23.26 21.04 14.62
CA LYS A 754 22.22 22.09 14.67
C LYS A 754 21.64 22.29 16.08
N LYS A 755 21.61 23.54 16.56
CA LYS A 755 21.04 23.92 17.87
C LYS A 755 19.52 24.15 17.79
N ILE A 756 18.82 23.92 18.91
CA ILE A 756 17.41 24.30 19.10
C ILE A 756 17.30 25.84 19.10
N GLU A 757 16.35 26.37 18.32
CA GLU A 757 16.14 27.80 18.14
C GLU A 757 14.87 28.28 18.83
N ARG A 758 14.86 29.53 19.30
CA ARG A 758 13.67 30.13 19.92
C ARG A 758 12.88 30.90 18.86
N TYR A 759 11.58 30.64 18.77
CA TYR A 759 10.66 31.42 17.96
C TYR A 759 10.40 32.78 18.60
N VAL A 760 10.53 33.84 17.81
CA VAL A 760 10.16 35.20 18.23
C VAL A 760 8.65 35.35 18.10
N LEU A 761 7.99 35.82 19.16
CA LEU A 761 6.57 36.15 19.11
C LEU A 761 6.38 37.53 18.46
N PRO A 762 5.70 37.64 17.30
CA PRO A 762 5.31 38.93 16.75
C PRO A 762 4.27 39.63 17.64
N GLU A 763 4.00 40.90 17.35
CA GLU A 763 2.85 41.63 17.89
C GLU A 763 1.55 40.85 17.63
N PRO A 764 0.60 40.85 18.57
CA PRO A 764 -0.64 40.09 18.41
C PRO A 764 -1.48 40.63 17.23
N ILE A 765 -2.18 39.72 16.53
CA ILE A 765 -3.19 40.03 15.52
C ILE A 765 -4.35 40.77 16.19
N ASP A 766 -4.83 40.24 17.32
CA ASP A 766 -5.84 40.89 18.14
C ASP A 766 -5.28 41.08 19.57
N PRO A 767 -5.16 42.31 20.09
CA PRO A 767 -4.66 42.55 21.45
C PRO A 767 -5.55 41.93 22.55
N ALA A 768 -6.78 41.55 22.22
CA ALA A 768 -7.71 40.84 23.12
C ALA A 768 -7.68 39.30 22.95
N ASN A 769 -6.61 38.75 22.36
CA ASN A 769 -6.38 37.30 22.28
C ASN A 769 -6.32 36.64 23.67
N TYR A 770 -6.47 35.31 23.71
CA TYR A 770 -6.58 34.54 24.95
C TYR A 770 -5.25 33.92 25.39
N ASP A 771 -4.14 34.63 25.22
CA ASP A 771 -2.81 34.05 25.45
C ASP A 771 -2.54 33.66 26.91
N ASN A 772 -3.25 34.21 27.88
CA ASN A 772 -3.10 33.96 29.31
C ASN A 772 -4.40 33.38 29.92
N GLY A 773 -5.10 32.57 29.14
CA GLY A 773 -6.36 31.96 29.51
C GLY A 773 -6.21 30.91 30.62
N VAL A 774 -7.07 30.98 31.64
CA VAL A 774 -7.13 30.00 32.73
C VAL A 774 -8.56 29.64 33.12
N LEU A 775 -8.75 28.44 33.67
CA LEU A 775 -9.98 28.04 34.35
C LEU A 775 -9.93 28.39 35.84
N VAL A 776 -11.06 28.86 36.37
CA VAL A 776 -11.24 29.23 37.78
C VAL A 776 -12.43 28.46 38.32
N GLU A 777 -12.26 27.80 39.47
CA GLU A 777 -13.33 27.02 40.09
C GLU A 777 -14.56 27.88 40.45
N ALA A 778 -15.76 27.37 40.17
CA ALA A 778 -17.01 28.10 40.40
C ALA A 778 -17.22 28.58 41.84
N LYS A 779 -16.61 27.90 42.82
CA LYS A 779 -16.67 28.27 44.25
C LYS A 779 -16.03 29.62 44.60
N LYS A 780 -15.29 30.22 43.66
CA LYS A 780 -14.70 31.55 43.81
C LYS A 780 -15.72 32.68 43.63
N ALA A 781 -16.89 32.39 43.07
CA ALA A 781 -17.98 33.37 43.01
C ALA A 781 -18.62 33.59 44.38
N ARG A 782 -19.01 34.83 44.63
CA ARG A 782 -19.80 35.26 45.77
C ARG A 782 -21.28 35.15 45.41
N VAL A 783 -21.99 34.21 46.05
CA VAL A 783 -23.45 34.10 45.93
C VAL A 783 -24.10 35.27 46.67
N LEU A 784 -24.98 36.01 45.98
CA LEU A 784 -25.76 37.09 46.58
C LEU A 784 -27.19 36.64 46.91
N SER A 785 -27.80 35.82 46.05
CA SER A 785 -29.13 35.24 46.28
C SER A 785 -29.30 33.94 45.49
N GLY A 786 -29.96 32.93 46.07
CA GLY A 786 -30.55 31.80 45.34
C GLY A 786 -29.60 30.69 44.86
N TRP A 787 -28.41 31.04 44.35
CA TRP A 787 -27.45 30.05 43.84
C TRP A 787 -26.94 29.10 44.92
N GLN A 788 -26.69 27.84 44.55
CA GLN A 788 -26.22 26.80 45.47
C GLN A 788 -25.04 26.03 44.89
N MET A 789 -24.04 25.75 45.73
CA MET A 789 -22.98 24.81 45.38
C MET A 789 -23.48 23.38 45.59
N VAL A 790 -23.53 22.60 44.51
CA VAL A 790 -23.88 21.18 44.52
C VAL A 790 -22.60 20.37 44.33
N GLU A 791 -22.04 19.85 45.42
CA GLU A 791 -20.71 19.19 45.44
C GLU A 791 -20.61 17.94 44.56
N ASN A 792 -21.73 17.23 44.34
CA ASN A 792 -21.79 16.01 43.53
C ASN A 792 -22.94 16.13 42.52
N TRP A 793 -22.85 17.11 41.62
CA TRP A 793 -23.92 17.40 40.69
C TRP A 793 -24.15 16.26 39.69
N LYS A 794 -25.41 15.87 39.51
CA LYS A 794 -25.88 14.99 38.43
C LYS A 794 -27.29 15.40 37.99
N PRO A 795 -27.64 15.24 36.71
CA PRO A 795 -28.99 15.55 36.26
C PRO A 795 -29.99 14.48 36.71
N GLY A 796 -31.23 14.90 36.98
CA GLY A 796 -32.32 14.01 37.41
C GLY A 796 -33.18 13.44 36.26
N ASP A 797 -32.91 13.86 35.02
CA ASP A 797 -33.73 13.57 33.83
C ASP A 797 -33.27 12.34 33.04
N GLY A 798 -32.19 11.69 33.47
CA GLY A 798 -31.61 10.51 32.80
C GLY A 798 -30.97 10.81 31.44
N LYS A 799 -30.77 12.08 31.06
CA LYS A 799 -30.10 12.44 29.81
C LYS A 799 -28.60 12.23 29.88
N GLY A 800 -27.97 12.13 28.71
CA GLY A 800 -26.53 11.92 28.60
C GLY A 800 -25.72 13.02 29.29
N THR A 801 -24.53 12.69 29.79
CA THR A 801 -23.59 13.64 30.40
C THR A 801 -22.19 13.45 29.83
N ARG A 802 -21.22 14.25 30.30
CA ARG A 802 -19.81 14.11 29.97
C ARG A 802 -18.96 14.06 31.25
N PRO A 803 -17.85 13.30 31.26
CA PRO A 803 -16.87 13.35 32.35
C PRO A 803 -16.44 14.78 32.68
N ASN A 804 -16.10 15.04 33.95
CA ASN A 804 -15.77 16.37 34.50
C ASN A 804 -16.93 17.40 34.48
N TYR A 805 -18.13 17.00 34.03
CA TYR A 805 -19.38 17.77 34.10
C TYR A 805 -20.53 16.94 34.69
N VAL A 806 -20.22 15.83 35.35
CA VAL A 806 -21.15 15.03 36.16
C VAL A 806 -20.33 14.44 37.30
N HIS A 807 -20.97 14.24 38.45
CA HIS A 807 -20.31 13.80 39.68
C HIS A 807 -19.20 14.73 40.16
N VAL A 808 -19.41 16.05 39.98
CA VAL A 808 -18.45 17.09 40.32
C VAL A 808 -19.16 18.30 40.96
N PRO A 809 -18.43 19.17 41.67
CA PRO A 809 -18.98 20.40 42.19
C PRO A 809 -19.45 21.32 41.07
N MET A 810 -20.69 21.82 41.17
CA MET A 810 -21.25 22.84 40.28
C MET A 810 -21.98 23.91 41.08
N LEU A 811 -21.82 25.16 40.67
CA LEU A 811 -22.63 26.27 41.15
C LEU A 811 -23.90 26.35 40.31
N VAL A 812 -25.05 26.17 40.94
CA VAL A 812 -26.35 25.99 40.28
C VAL A 812 -27.31 27.10 40.67
N GLY A 813 -27.92 27.75 39.67
CA GLY A 813 -29.01 28.71 39.83
C GLY A 813 -30.18 28.28 38.95
N GLN A 814 -31.42 28.47 39.40
CA GLN A 814 -32.61 27.97 38.73
C GLN A 814 -33.82 28.90 38.81
N ASP A 815 -33.89 29.72 39.85
CA ASP A 815 -35.03 30.59 40.09
C ASP A 815 -34.77 31.99 39.55
N GLU A 816 -35.81 32.66 39.06
CA GLU A 816 -35.72 34.02 38.53
C GLU A 816 -35.07 34.96 39.56
N GLY A 817 -34.05 35.70 39.12
CA GLY A 817 -33.37 36.68 39.97
C GLY A 817 -32.31 36.10 40.91
N ASP A 818 -32.07 34.78 40.92
CA ASP A 818 -30.90 34.17 41.56
C ASP A 818 -29.65 34.90 41.07
N LEU A 819 -28.89 35.51 41.99
CA LEU A 819 -27.81 36.45 41.68
C LEU A 819 -26.48 35.99 42.28
N LEU A 820 -25.42 36.01 41.47
CA LEU A 820 -24.04 35.83 41.90
C LEU A 820 -23.13 36.95 41.37
N GLU A 821 -21.97 37.04 42.00
CA GLU A 821 -20.90 37.94 41.62
C GLU A 821 -19.57 37.20 41.54
N PHE A 822 -18.76 37.50 40.53
CA PHE A 822 -17.43 36.93 40.35
C PHE A 822 -16.43 38.05 40.06
N ALA A 823 -15.55 38.31 41.03
CA ALA A 823 -14.43 39.24 40.86
C ALA A 823 -13.29 38.53 40.13
N PHE A 824 -12.73 39.18 39.10
CA PHE A 824 -11.61 38.65 38.33
C PHE A 824 -10.63 39.75 37.94
N LYS A 825 -9.42 39.32 37.57
CA LYS A 825 -8.40 40.18 36.98
C LYS A 825 -8.08 39.66 35.58
N GLY A 826 -8.09 40.54 34.59
CA GLY A 826 -7.83 40.16 33.21
C GLY A 826 -8.56 41.03 32.18
N ASN A 827 -8.50 40.65 30.92
CA ASN A 827 -9.18 41.35 29.82
C ASN A 827 -10.36 40.57 29.20
N ALA A 828 -10.62 39.36 29.67
CA ALA A 828 -11.74 38.52 29.21
C ALA A 828 -12.28 37.65 30.35
N VAL A 829 -13.58 37.35 30.30
CA VAL A 829 -14.26 36.47 31.25
C VAL A 829 -15.38 35.68 30.58
N GLY A 830 -15.60 34.47 31.06
CA GLY A 830 -16.76 33.68 30.69
C GLY A 830 -17.07 32.55 31.66
N ILE A 831 -18.04 31.73 31.29
CA ILE A 831 -18.53 30.59 32.08
C ILE A 831 -18.51 29.29 31.28
N ALA A 832 -18.08 28.23 31.94
CA ALA A 832 -18.14 26.87 31.45
C ALA A 832 -19.26 26.13 32.17
N VAL A 833 -20.29 25.72 31.42
CA VAL A 833 -21.55 25.20 31.97
C VAL A 833 -21.86 23.78 31.53
N ALA A 834 -22.76 23.12 32.25
CA ALA A 834 -23.47 21.94 31.75
C ALA A 834 -24.83 22.36 31.15
N ALA A 835 -24.89 22.47 29.82
CA ALA A 835 -26.06 22.91 29.08
C ALA A 835 -26.98 21.71 28.75
N GLY A 836 -28.05 21.53 29.52
CA GLY A 836 -29.02 20.44 29.37
C GLY A 836 -30.44 20.86 28.96
N PRO A 837 -31.42 19.96 29.00
CA PRO A 837 -32.77 20.21 28.49
C PRO A 837 -33.49 21.35 29.19
N ASP A 838 -33.09 21.66 30.42
CA ASP A 838 -33.62 22.71 31.26
C ASP A 838 -32.70 23.94 31.37
N ALA A 839 -31.71 24.08 30.47
CA ALA A 839 -30.82 25.23 30.42
C ALA A 839 -31.60 26.54 30.23
N GLY A 840 -31.34 27.52 31.10
CA GLY A 840 -32.02 28.81 31.09
C GLY A 840 -31.31 29.90 30.29
N ILE A 841 -31.90 31.09 30.30
CA ILE A 841 -31.24 32.33 29.88
C ILE A 841 -30.68 33.00 31.13
N ILE A 842 -29.43 33.46 31.05
CA ILE A 842 -28.85 34.34 32.08
C ILE A 842 -28.84 35.77 31.59
N GLU A 843 -28.94 36.70 32.54
CA GLU A 843 -28.55 38.09 32.36
C GLU A 843 -27.22 38.33 33.06
N TYR A 844 -26.29 38.99 32.40
CA TYR A 844 -24.99 39.31 32.97
C TYR A 844 -24.57 40.74 32.68
N LYS A 845 -23.68 41.29 33.49
CA LYS A 845 -22.98 42.54 33.20
C LYS A 845 -21.58 42.53 33.77
N ILE A 846 -20.71 43.33 33.18
CA ILE A 846 -19.36 43.60 33.68
C ILE A 846 -19.37 45.00 34.28
N ASP A 847 -18.87 45.12 35.52
CA ASP A 847 -18.77 46.38 36.25
C ASP A 847 -20.11 47.17 36.27
N ASN A 848 -20.06 48.41 35.78
CA ASN A 848 -21.20 49.32 35.73
C ASN A 848 -21.89 49.37 34.34
N HIS A 849 -21.60 48.40 33.46
CA HIS A 849 -22.25 48.30 32.16
C HIS A 849 -23.68 47.76 32.25
N ASP A 850 -24.41 47.88 31.15
CA ASP A 850 -25.78 47.39 31.03
C ASP A 850 -25.87 45.86 31.07
N TRP A 851 -27.01 45.34 31.55
CA TRP A 851 -27.31 43.92 31.53
C TRP A 851 -27.48 43.40 30.10
N GLN A 852 -26.81 42.28 29.80
CA GLN A 852 -26.88 41.56 28.54
C GLN A 852 -27.45 40.16 28.77
N LYS A 853 -28.12 39.59 27.76
CA LYS A 853 -28.69 38.24 27.83
C LYS A 853 -27.77 37.23 27.15
N GLN A 854 -27.66 36.05 27.74
CA GLN A 854 -27.03 34.87 27.12
C GLN A 854 -27.96 33.67 27.27
N ASP A 855 -28.42 33.13 26.15
CA ASP A 855 -29.14 31.86 26.13
C ASP A 855 -28.13 30.72 26.30
N LEU A 856 -28.32 29.87 27.31
CA LEU A 856 -27.45 28.73 27.57
C LEU A 856 -27.89 27.46 26.84
N PHE A 857 -29.08 27.46 26.24
CA PHE A 857 -29.63 26.32 25.52
C PHE A 857 -28.94 26.16 24.15
N THR A 858 -28.35 24.99 23.93
CA THR A 858 -27.65 24.65 22.68
C THR A 858 -28.52 23.74 21.81
N PHE A 859 -28.13 23.54 20.54
CA PHE A 859 -28.76 22.55 19.67
C PHE A 859 -28.78 21.14 20.28
N TRP A 860 -27.77 20.79 21.09
CA TRP A 860 -27.60 19.47 21.71
C TRP A 860 -28.34 19.32 23.06
N SER A 861 -28.79 20.42 23.65
CA SER A 861 -29.30 20.45 25.02
C SER A 861 -30.54 19.56 25.23
N ALA A 862 -31.34 19.28 24.20
CA ALA A 862 -32.49 18.38 24.31
C ALA A 862 -32.09 16.90 24.61
N GLY A 863 -30.89 16.49 24.20
CA GLY A 863 -30.42 15.11 24.31
C GLY A 863 -29.45 14.84 25.47
N LEU A 864 -28.72 15.85 25.93
CA LEU A 864 -27.66 15.71 26.92
C LEU A 864 -27.36 17.02 27.67
N HIS A 865 -26.78 16.90 28.86
CA HIS A 865 -26.12 17.99 29.58
C HIS A 865 -24.68 18.13 29.09
N LEU A 866 -24.49 18.99 28.08
CA LEU A 866 -23.24 19.12 27.35
C LEU A 866 -22.33 20.19 27.99
N PRO A 867 -21.01 19.93 28.14
CA PRO A 867 -20.03 20.97 28.45
C PRO A 867 -20.05 22.07 27.38
N TRP A 868 -20.37 23.30 27.78
CA TRP A 868 -20.41 24.44 26.86
C TRP A 868 -19.78 25.68 27.47
N TYR A 869 -19.17 26.52 26.63
CA TYR A 869 -18.41 27.68 27.08
C TYR A 869 -19.04 28.94 26.51
N TYR A 870 -19.31 29.93 27.35
CA TYR A 870 -19.84 31.22 26.91
C TYR A 870 -18.85 32.31 27.29
N THR A 871 -18.23 32.93 26.29
CA THR A 871 -17.39 34.10 26.47
C THR A 871 -18.32 35.29 26.67
N LEU A 872 -18.37 35.82 27.88
CA LEU A 872 -19.30 36.89 28.25
C LEU A 872 -18.71 38.27 27.93
N ALA A 873 -17.39 38.43 28.09
CA ALA A 873 -16.70 39.63 27.64
C ALA A 873 -15.26 39.32 27.24
N ALA A 874 -14.75 40.05 26.26
CA ALA A 874 -13.35 39.98 25.83
C ALA A 874 -12.91 41.35 25.29
N GLY A 875 -11.65 41.71 25.51
CA GLY A 875 -11.10 43.03 25.16
C GLY A 875 -11.43 44.13 26.16
N LEU A 876 -11.63 43.76 27.43
CA LEU A 876 -11.71 44.71 28.53
C LEU A 876 -10.33 45.36 28.75
N GLU A 877 -10.30 46.53 29.40
CA GLU A 877 -9.03 47.09 29.88
C GLU A 877 -8.38 46.09 30.85
N SER A 878 -7.07 45.87 30.78
CA SER A 878 -6.41 44.95 31.70
C SER A 878 -6.50 45.48 33.14
N GLY A 879 -7.31 44.84 33.98
CA GLY A 879 -7.55 45.34 35.33
C GLY A 879 -8.38 44.39 36.19
N GLU A 880 -8.86 44.90 37.32
CA GLU A 880 -9.85 44.22 38.16
C GLU A 880 -11.25 44.54 37.67
N HIS A 881 -12.08 43.51 37.55
CA HIS A 881 -13.45 43.59 37.07
C HIS A 881 -14.38 42.74 37.93
N VAL A 882 -15.67 43.07 37.86
CA VAL A 882 -16.72 42.33 38.53
C VAL A 882 -17.76 41.86 37.51
N LEU A 883 -17.88 40.55 37.35
CA LEU A 883 -18.98 39.91 36.61
C LEU A 883 -20.16 39.68 37.55
N GLN A 884 -21.33 40.20 37.22
CA GLN A 884 -22.58 39.85 37.89
C GLN A 884 -23.44 39.00 36.96
N ILE A 885 -24.03 37.91 37.46
CA ILE A 885 -24.91 37.02 36.70
C ILE A 885 -26.19 36.80 37.49
N ARG A 886 -27.34 36.95 36.82
CA ARG A 886 -28.64 36.52 37.34
C ARG A 886 -29.41 35.63 36.38
N ILE A 887 -30.27 34.76 36.91
CA ILE A 887 -31.17 33.94 36.10
C ILE A 887 -32.32 34.82 35.59
N ALA A 888 -32.58 34.79 34.28
CA ALA A 888 -33.68 35.53 33.68
C ALA A 888 -35.04 34.86 33.93
N ALA A 889 -36.11 35.65 33.92
CA ALA A 889 -37.49 35.14 33.93
C ALA A 889 -37.82 34.39 32.62
N GLU A 890 -37.22 34.85 31.52
CA GLU A 890 -37.38 34.30 30.18
C GLU A 890 -36.52 33.06 29.99
N LYS A 891 -37.00 32.11 29.19
CA LYS A 891 -36.22 30.95 28.73
C LYS A 891 -36.37 30.71 27.24
N ASN A 892 -35.43 29.95 26.69
CA ASN A 892 -35.58 29.39 25.36
C ASN A 892 -36.91 28.61 25.27
N PRO A 893 -37.74 28.81 24.23
CA PRO A 893 -39.00 28.08 24.06
C PRO A 893 -38.88 26.56 24.04
N LYS A 894 -37.69 26.02 23.71
CA LYS A 894 -37.39 24.58 23.70
C LYS A 894 -36.86 24.06 25.06
N SER A 895 -36.57 24.95 26.01
CA SER A 895 -36.06 24.57 27.32
C SER A 895 -37.19 24.18 28.29
N SER A 896 -36.97 23.10 29.05
CA SER A 896 -37.89 22.67 30.11
C SER A 896 -37.75 23.50 31.39
N GLY A 897 -36.70 24.33 31.55
CA GLY A 897 -36.44 25.09 32.77
C GLY A 897 -35.53 26.31 32.58
N ASN A 898 -34.98 26.80 33.69
CA ASN A 898 -34.18 28.04 33.78
C ASN A 898 -32.77 27.79 34.32
N ALA A 899 -32.31 26.55 34.36
CA ALA A 899 -31.11 26.19 35.09
C ALA A 899 -29.83 26.74 34.44
N CYS A 900 -28.96 27.34 35.26
CA CYS A 900 -27.56 27.55 34.93
C CYS A 900 -26.69 26.73 35.87
N ARG A 901 -25.71 26.02 35.32
CA ARG A 901 -24.84 25.09 36.06
C ARG A 901 -23.39 25.38 35.72
N ILE A 902 -22.75 26.20 36.52
CA ILE A 902 -21.38 26.65 36.27
C ILE A 902 -20.41 25.67 36.91
N ARG A 903 -19.56 25.06 36.07
CA ARG A 903 -18.44 24.23 36.51
C ARG A 903 -17.19 25.08 36.76
N TYR A 904 -16.88 25.96 35.81
CA TYR A 904 -15.75 26.88 35.89
C TYR A 904 -16.17 28.26 35.41
N PHE A 905 -15.58 29.30 36.00
CA PHE A 905 -15.35 30.54 35.29
C PHE A 905 -14.07 30.40 34.47
N PHE A 906 -13.91 31.19 33.42
CA PHE A 906 -12.62 31.28 32.72
C PHE A 906 -12.27 32.74 32.47
N VAL A 907 -10.98 33.06 32.57
CA VAL A 907 -10.48 34.43 32.47
C VAL A 907 -9.16 34.47 31.70
N ASN A 908 -8.90 35.58 31.01
CA ASN A 908 -7.60 35.85 30.39
C ASN A 908 -6.87 36.91 31.23
N LYS A 909 -5.88 36.48 32.00
CA LYS A 909 -5.27 37.26 33.11
C LYS A 909 -4.33 38.38 32.69
#